data_AF-A0A7X7UBV9-F1
#
_entry.id   AF-A0A7X7UBV9-F1
#
_cell.length_a   1.000
_cell.length_b   1.000
_cell.length_c   1.000
_cell.angle_alpha   90.00
_cell.angle_beta   90.00
_cell.angle_gamma   90.00
#
_symmetry.space_group_name_H-M   'P 1'
#
loop_
_entity.id
_entity.type
_entity.pdbx_description
1 polymer ?
#
loop_
_entity_poly.entity_id
_entity_poly.type
_entity_poly.pdbx_seq_one_letter_code
_entity_poly.pdbx_strand_id
1 'polypeptide(L)'
;MEFTGERLVPDDPAQRDLYWEHLARYRLAAPFAAGKRVLDLGCGCGYGADLFIAAGAVDATALDNSREAIEYARAHYADPRLRFLVGEARRTELPDASFDLIVCFELIEHLAEPETLAAEIRRLLAPDGLAFVSTPNADRPAKTPNPWHVREFRRDEFAALLQSHFARVQLLGQRRFSGMLFAADRPTEAVTAAPESADYWIAVCGQQMLPEAARLIEIPYWQNLNDLRAHLAARDGEMADREQRILALQREVEEKTRWGTELDRRARELAEQVQNRNVRLVLTARERDQARAGWGYRLQTALAPVGALLRRLGRGIGRASFFFFRLIVELLGWLPTTLRLIGRMPRFWRAWFVAGRCRKRLDNVPSPAPIALPPLTSRPGPPPGLSVVIPTFNGHDLLAEHLPSVLAEAARCPFPVEILVVDDGGTDQTPDWLAATHPQIRVVHSAANEGFAAAANRGVREATRPVVYLCNNDMELLPGALERSARTLWETGAFAVASAIAMTDAAKADLETGFTVGHWTGGRLHLTHRHEPGETPRSILYAGGGSSAFDREAFLALGGFRSMYHPFYFEDVDLSFRAWRAGYEVLFEPRSRARHRHRGTIDRVASPAEIDAIFERNRLLFTWSNLRDETLWKAHWRSLPAAVWRGKISAKAFAAAIEKLPEAIAERGQDGPIRRADPEIFQAGSRVWDLRRWSQPAAPRLRPKVLALAPYCPYPPSHGGAVRMWELLTRLAATHEIHLAAMVERDAELAAREELEKYFPRVHLHRRGAPDVAPLWWPASVAEFASEDFARAIDRLAGEEDYDLIQVEYPILAHFLPTGVRAKKVISEIDVYHVAYQRAAELQRWPARLPARYEMLRMFRYEAEAAARADLLLAMSEADAASCRRLSSTPVRVAPNGVDTKRFAFLPRRPGVRELLFVGNFRHPPNADGISWFAREVWPRVRDAEWSARLIVAGADPPAEVRRLANDPTIRVTGFVADLRPLWAECAGFIAPIRRGSGTRLKILEAMAAGAPVISTTVGSEGLAVENGRHLLLADDPADFARACLRLLHEPETAARLAGEARRLVEMKYDWDAIAAQLARTWREAIG
;
A
#
# COMPACT_ATOMS: atom_id res chain seq x y z
N MET A 1 27.86 23.31 -30.30
CA MET A 1 28.62 22.15 -29.79
C MET A 1 27.67 20.97 -29.71
N GLU A 2 27.97 19.88 -30.41
CA GLU A 2 27.20 18.63 -30.36
C GLU A 2 27.73 17.72 -29.23
N PHE A 3 26.86 16.88 -28.67
CA PHE A 3 27.23 15.97 -27.60
C PHE A 3 27.96 14.73 -28.11
N THR A 4 29.21 14.53 -27.65
CA THR A 4 30.05 13.38 -28.02
C THR A 4 30.16 12.32 -26.93
N GLY A 5 29.54 12.53 -25.77
CA GLY A 5 29.69 11.70 -24.58
C GLY A 5 30.91 12.04 -23.70
N GLU A 6 31.82 12.90 -24.17
CA GLU A 6 33.03 13.30 -23.44
C GLU A 6 32.81 14.53 -22.54
N ARG A 7 31.94 15.47 -22.92
CA ARG A 7 31.67 16.72 -22.19
C ARG A 7 30.19 17.02 -22.14
N LEU A 8 29.76 17.57 -21.01
CA LEU A 8 28.38 17.97 -20.79
C LEU A 8 28.07 19.33 -21.44
N VAL A 9 26.99 19.39 -22.22
CA VAL A 9 26.48 20.64 -22.83
C VAL A 9 25.22 21.10 -22.08
N PRO A 10 25.23 22.24 -21.37
CA PRO A 10 24.11 22.69 -20.53
C PRO A 10 22.76 22.84 -21.26
N ASP A 11 22.79 23.25 -22.53
CA ASP A 11 21.59 23.55 -23.31
C ASP A 11 20.94 22.33 -23.98
N ASP A 12 21.54 21.14 -23.87
CA ASP A 12 20.98 19.93 -24.47
C ASP A 12 19.90 19.30 -23.55
N PRO A 13 18.61 19.26 -23.97
CA PRO A 13 17.53 18.69 -23.16
C PRO A 13 17.74 17.22 -22.80
N ALA A 14 18.48 16.46 -23.61
CA ALA A 14 18.75 15.05 -23.36
C ALA A 14 19.74 14.81 -22.22
N GLN A 15 20.50 15.84 -21.82
CA GLN A 15 21.54 15.76 -20.79
C GLN A 15 21.15 16.46 -19.48
N ARG A 16 19.89 16.89 -19.36
CA ARG A 16 19.44 17.74 -18.25
C ARG A 16 19.64 17.09 -16.88
N ASP A 17 19.46 15.77 -16.77
CA ASP A 17 19.67 15.04 -15.51
C ASP A 17 21.15 15.00 -15.12
N LEU A 18 22.04 14.72 -16.08
CA LEU A 18 23.50 14.71 -15.88
C LEU A 18 24.03 16.11 -15.53
N TYR A 19 23.43 17.16 -16.10
CA TYR A 19 23.77 18.55 -15.77
C TYR A 19 23.47 18.91 -14.31
N TRP A 20 22.32 18.49 -13.79
CA TRP A 20 21.98 18.74 -12.39
C TRP A 20 22.88 17.95 -11.42
N GLU A 21 23.29 16.73 -11.79
CA GLU A 21 24.25 15.95 -11.00
C GLU A 21 25.61 16.62 -10.90
N HIS A 22 26.09 17.21 -12.00
CA HIS A 22 27.36 17.94 -12.04
C HIS A 22 27.28 19.27 -11.28
N LEU A 23 26.18 20.02 -11.44
CA LEU A 23 25.96 21.29 -10.76
C LEU A 23 25.92 21.16 -9.23
N ALA A 24 25.46 20.02 -8.70
CA ALA A 24 25.47 19.77 -7.25
C ALA A 24 26.90 19.83 -6.67
N ARG A 25 27.93 19.36 -7.40
CA ARG A 25 29.33 19.41 -6.94
C ARG A 25 29.88 20.84 -6.95
N TYR A 26 29.52 21.63 -7.95
CA TYR A 26 29.85 23.06 -7.98
C TYR A 26 29.17 23.82 -6.83
N ARG A 27 27.89 23.52 -6.54
CA ARG A 27 27.18 24.11 -5.39
C ARG A 27 27.75 23.69 -4.04
N LEU A 28 28.32 22.49 -3.92
CA LEU A 28 29.06 22.07 -2.74
C LEU A 28 30.30 22.95 -2.49
N ALA A 29 31.04 23.28 -3.55
CA ALA A 29 32.25 24.10 -3.45
C ALA A 29 31.96 25.61 -3.35
N ALA A 30 30.78 26.06 -3.78
CA ALA A 30 30.43 27.48 -3.90
C ALA A 30 30.53 28.30 -2.60
N PRO A 31 30.12 27.81 -1.41
CA PRO A 31 30.26 28.55 -0.16
C PRO A 31 31.72 28.89 0.19
N PHE A 32 32.70 28.16 -0.38
CA PHE A 32 34.12 28.40 -0.14
C PHE A 32 34.75 29.37 -1.14
N ALA A 33 34.01 29.80 -2.17
CA ALA A 33 34.52 30.66 -3.23
C ALA A 33 34.53 32.15 -2.86
N ALA A 34 33.68 32.57 -1.92
CA ALA A 34 33.54 33.98 -1.55
C ALA A 34 34.89 34.59 -1.11
N GLY A 35 35.31 35.66 -1.78
CA GLY A 35 36.56 36.38 -1.48
C GLY A 35 37.84 35.63 -1.90
N LYS A 36 37.74 34.57 -2.71
CA LYS A 36 38.87 33.73 -3.13
C LYS A 36 39.15 33.80 -4.62
N ARG A 37 40.39 33.51 -5.02
CA ARG A 37 40.76 33.24 -6.42
C ARG A 37 40.51 31.77 -6.72
N VAL A 38 39.67 31.49 -7.71
CA VAL A 38 39.16 30.14 -7.99
C VAL A 38 39.73 29.60 -9.30
N LEU A 39 40.11 28.32 -9.32
CA LEU A 39 40.43 27.59 -10.54
C LEU A 39 39.42 26.46 -10.76
N ASP A 40 38.76 26.46 -11.92
CA ASP A 40 37.93 25.37 -12.41
C ASP A 40 38.72 24.59 -13.47
N LEU A 41 39.27 23.45 -13.06
CA LEU A 41 40.21 22.64 -13.84
C LEU A 41 39.44 21.50 -14.52
N GLY A 42 39.33 21.54 -15.85
CA GLY A 42 38.38 20.72 -16.62
C GLY A 42 36.99 21.35 -16.66
N CYS A 43 36.91 22.66 -16.91
CA CYS A 43 35.66 23.42 -16.76
C CYS A 43 34.57 23.06 -17.79
N GLY A 44 34.89 22.31 -18.84
CA GLY A 44 33.99 22.03 -19.95
C GLY A 44 33.41 23.31 -20.54
N CYS A 45 32.08 23.43 -20.54
CA CYS A 45 31.35 24.59 -21.05
C CYS A 45 31.32 25.81 -20.11
N GLY A 46 31.97 25.77 -18.94
CA GLY A 46 32.26 26.98 -18.14
C GLY A 46 31.19 27.47 -17.16
N TYR A 47 30.05 26.75 -17.03
CA TYR A 47 28.96 27.14 -16.13
C TYR A 47 29.32 27.08 -14.64
N GLY A 48 30.28 26.22 -14.26
CA GLY A 48 30.78 26.11 -12.89
C GLY A 48 31.55 27.34 -12.44
N ALA A 49 32.46 27.83 -13.28
CA ALA A 49 33.20 29.06 -13.04
C ALA A 49 32.28 30.29 -12.88
N ASP A 50 31.26 30.41 -13.73
CA ASP A 50 30.24 31.47 -13.61
C ASP A 50 29.50 31.42 -12.27
N LEU A 51 29.16 30.22 -11.80
CA LEU A 51 28.55 30.02 -10.49
C LEU A 51 29.45 30.47 -9.34
N PHE A 52 30.78 30.28 -9.41
CA PHE A 52 31.69 30.78 -8.37
C PHE A 52 31.81 32.29 -8.36
N ILE A 53 31.77 32.93 -9.52
CA ILE A 53 31.70 34.38 -9.62
C ILE A 53 30.41 34.92 -8.99
N ALA A 54 29.27 34.27 -9.24
CA ALA A 54 28.01 34.59 -8.58
C ALA A 54 28.05 34.35 -7.06
N ALA A 55 28.83 33.36 -6.60
CA ALA A 55 29.05 33.06 -5.18
C ALA A 55 30.04 34.01 -4.49
N GLY A 56 30.58 35.00 -5.22
CA GLY A 56 31.42 36.07 -4.66
C GLY A 56 32.93 35.83 -4.75
N ALA A 57 33.40 34.97 -5.66
CA ALA A 57 34.82 34.86 -5.96
C ALA A 57 35.42 36.20 -6.44
N VAL A 58 36.70 36.42 -6.09
CA VAL A 58 37.47 37.61 -6.52
C VAL A 58 37.65 37.56 -8.04
N ASP A 59 38.11 36.42 -8.52
CA ASP A 59 38.20 36.03 -9.91
C ASP A 59 38.11 34.50 -10.01
N ALA A 60 37.73 34.02 -11.19
CA ALA A 60 37.75 32.60 -11.50
C ALA A 60 38.40 32.36 -12.86
N THR A 61 39.40 31.48 -12.86
CA THR A 61 40.04 30.96 -14.07
C THR A 61 39.43 29.60 -14.38
N ALA A 62 38.92 29.41 -15.59
CA ALA A 62 38.36 28.16 -16.08
C ALA A 62 39.24 27.62 -17.21
N LEU A 63 39.72 26.39 -17.09
CA LEU A 63 40.64 25.77 -18.03
C LEU A 63 40.08 24.45 -18.54
N ASP A 64 40.05 24.27 -19.86
CA ASP A 64 39.69 23.01 -20.52
C ASP A 64 40.60 22.78 -21.74
N ASN A 65 40.83 21.53 -22.12
CA ASN A 65 41.65 21.20 -23.29
C ASN A 65 40.89 21.40 -24.61
N SER A 66 39.55 21.47 -24.57
CA SER A 66 38.73 21.69 -25.75
C SER A 66 38.59 23.17 -26.08
N ARG A 67 39.16 23.55 -27.23
CA ARG A 67 38.97 24.89 -27.79
C ARG A 67 37.49 25.21 -28.04
N GLU A 68 36.72 24.24 -28.52
CA GLU A 68 35.29 24.41 -28.80
C GLU A 68 34.49 24.68 -27.50
N ALA A 69 34.80 23.97 -26.42
CA ALA A 69 34.12 24.16 -25.13
C ALA A 69 34.43 25.55 -24.53
N ILE A 70 35.67 26.02 -24.67
CA ILE A 70 36.09 27.36 -24.24
C ILE A 70 35.47 28.46 -25.10
N GLU A 71 35.35 28.25 -26.41
CA GLU A 71 34.64 29.18 -27.31
C GLU A 71 33.15 29.27 -26.95
N TYR A 72 32.51 28.14 -26.66
CA TYR A 72 31.15 28.11 -26.13
C TYR A 72 31.06 28.87 -24.80
N ALA A 73 31.95 28.60 -23.84
CA ALA A 73 31.95 29.26 -22.53
C ALA A 73 32.06 30.78 -22.65
N ARG A 74 32.99 31.28 -23.47
CA ARG A 74 33.18 32.72 -23.74
C ARG A 74 31.95 33.37 -24.39
N ALA A 75 31.21 32.63 -25.20
CA ALA A 75 30.00 33.14 -25.83
C ALA A 75 28.81 33.24 -24.85
N HIS A 76 28.77 32.41 -23.80
CA HIS A 76 27.64 32.33 -22.87
C HIS A 76 27.89 33.05 -21.54
N TYR A 77 29.15 33.17 -21.11
CA TYR A 77 29.52 33.78 -19.82
C TYR A 77 30.53 34.91 -20.05
N ALA A 78 30.12 36.15 -19.75
CA ALA A 78 30.85 37.36 -20.13
C ALA A 78 31.27 38.25 -18.95
N ASP A 79 31.29 37.72 -17.71
CA ASP A 79 31.76 38.50 -16.55
C ASP A 79 33.27 38.80 -16.67
N PRO A 80 33.72 40.05 -16.47
CA PRO A 80 35.12 40.44 -16.61
C PRO A 80 36.07 39.78 -15.60
N ARG A 81 35.55 39.16 -14.53
CA ARG A 81 36.31 38.39 -13.54
C ARG A 81 36.50 36.92 -13.95
N LEU A 82 35.85 36.47 -15.03
CA LEU A 82 36.02 35.14 -15.60
C LEU A 82 37.11 35.13 -16.67
N ARG A 83 38.07 34.21 -16.50
CA ARG A 83 39.11 33.97 -17.49
C ARG A 83 39.04 32.53 -18.01
N PHE A 84 38.65 32.36 -19.27
CA PHE A 84 38.64 31.07 -19.94
C PHE A 84 39.94 30.80 -20.71
N LEU A 85 40.59 29.68 -20.43
CA LEU A 85 41.86 29.28 -21.02
C LEU A 85 41.74 27.90 -21.69
N VAL A 86 42.35 27.77 -22.88
CA VAL A 86 42.53 26.46 -23.51
C VAL A 86 43.88 25.91 -23.05
N GLY A 87 43.92 24.74 -22.43
CA GLY A 87 45.17 24.15 -21.94
C GLY A 87 45.01 22.74 -21.36
N GLU A 88 46.13 22.09 -21.06
CA GLU A 88 46.12 20.75 -20.45
C GLU A 88 46.20 20.84 -18.92
N ALA A 89 45.25 20.19 -18.24
CA ALA A 89 45.14 20.20 -16.79
C ALA A 89 46.30 19.53 -16.04
N ARG A 90 47.05 18.63 -16.70
CA ARG A 90 48.18 17.90 -16.10
C ARG A 90 49.43 18.76 -15.92
N ARG A 91 49.56 19.84 -16.71
CA ARG A 91 50.72 20.73 -16.70
C ARG A 91 50.34 22.08 -17.29
N THR A 92 49.84 22.94 -16.42
CA THR A 92 49.41 24.29 -16.77
C THR A 92 50.58 25.27 -16.76
N GLU A 93 50.46 26.36 -17.52
CA GLU A 93 51.39 27.50 -17.45
C GLU A 93 51.00 28.50 -16.35
N LEU A 94 50.12 28.11 -15.43
CA LEU A 94 49.65 28.96 -14.34
C LEU A 94 50.70 29.04 -13.22
N PRO A 95 50.84 30.18 -12.52
CA PRO A 95 51.83 30.35 -11.47
C PRO A 95 51.59 29.43 -10.26
N ASP A 96 52.66 29.03 -9.58
CA ASP A 96 52.59 28.26 -8.32
C ASP A 96 51.78 29.02 -7.26
N ALA A 97 51.06 28.28 -6.41
CA ALA A 97 50.34 28.80 -5.23
C ALA A 97 49.43 30.01 -5.52
N SER A 98 48.80 30.03 -6.69
CA SER A 98 48.04 31.17 -7.21
C SER A 98 46.54 31.12 -6.92
N PHE A 99 46.02 29.97 -6.47
CA PHE A 99 44.58 29.78 -6.25
C PHE A 99 44.26 29.34 -4.82
N ASP A 100 43.23 29.95 -4.25
CA ASP A 100 42.79 29.69 -2.87
C ASP A 100 41.68 28.61 -2.83
N LEU A 101 41.03 28.36 -3.97
CA LEU A 101 40.11 27.25 -4.20
C LEU A 101 40.34 26.65 -5.59
N ILE A 102 40.52 25.33 -5.68
CA ILE A 102 40.60 24.61 -6.95
C ILE A 102 39.47 23.57 -6.98
N VAL A 103 38.75 23.46 -8.09
CA VAL A 103 37.80 22.37 -8.33
C VAL A 103 38.21 21.59 -9.58
N CYS A 104 37.99 20.28 -9.54
CA CYS A 104 38.33 19.35 -10.62
C CYS A 104 37.34 18.19 -10.58
N PHE A 105 36.23 18.31 -11.29
CA PHE A 105 35.15 17.31 -11.27
C PHE A 105 35.18 16.46 -12.53
N GLU A 106 35.16 15.13 -12.36
CA GLU A 106 35.03 14.13 -13.44
C GLU A 106 36.09 14.29 -14.56
N LEU A 107 37.32 14.61 -14.18
CA LEU A 107 38.45 14.74 -15.11
C LEU A 107 39.51 13.66 -14.89
N ILE A 108 39.67 13.19 -13.66
CA ILE A 108 40.80 12.34 -13.25
C ILE A 108 40.73 10.95 -13.88
N GLU A 109 39.51 10.45 -14.12
CA GLU A 109 39.21 9.16 -14.74
C GLU A 109 39.52 9.12 -16.25
N HIS A 110 39.66 10.29 -16.88
CA HIS A 110 39.99 10.42 -18.29
C HIS A 110 41.51 10.41 -18.55
N LEU A 111 42.33 10.38 -17.50
CA LEU A 111 43.78 10.50 -17.61
C LEU A 111 44.47 9.15 -17.36
N ALA A 112 45.44 8.81 -18.21
CA ALA A 112 46.28 7.64 -18.03
C ALA A 112 47.28 7.78 -16.85
N GLU A 113 47.63 9.02 -16.48
CA GLU A 113 48.63 9.36 -15.44
C GLU A 113 48.03 10.33 -14.40
N PRO A 114 47.06 9.88 -13.58
CA PRO A 114 46.29 10.73 -12.66
C PRO A 114 47.15 11.39 -11.54
N GLU A 115 48.32 10.82 -11.23
CA GLU A 115 49.29 11.37 -10.27
C GLU A 115 49.82 12.74 -10.73
N THR A 116 49.98 12.94 -12.03
CA THR A 116 50.46 14.21 -12.60
C THR A 116 49.45 15.33 -12.38
N LEU A 117 48.14 15.03 -12.50
CA LEU A 117 47.06 15.97 -12.20
C LEU A 117 47.02 16.32 -10.71
N ALA A 118 47.14 15.32 -9.82
CA ALA A 118 47.16 15.57 -8.38
C ALA A 118 48.37 16.43 -7.95
N ALA A 119 49.55 16.17 -8.52
CA ALA A 119 50.75 16.98 -8.31
C ALA A 119 50.57 18.43 -8.83
N GLU A 120 49.93 18.60 -9.97
CA GLU A 120 49.68 19.91 -10.56
C GLU A 120 48.67 20.73 -9.75
N ILE A 121 47.55 20.12 -9.32
CA ILE A 121 46.60 20.75 -8.38
C ILE A 121 47.35 21.18 -7.11
N ARG A 122 48.25 20.33 -6.59
CA ARG A 122 49.07 20.65 -5.41
C ARG A 122 50.04 21.81 -5.64
N ARG A 123 50.62 21.95 -6.84
CA ARG A 123 51.52 23.06 -7.20
C ARG A 123 50.78 24.39 -7.26
N LEU A 124 49.57 24.38 -7.83
CA LEU A 124 48.75 25.57 -8.04
C LEU A 124 48.04 26.05 -6.78
N LEU A 125 47.77 25.15 -5.84
CA LEU A 125 47.04 25.45 -4.61
C LEU A 125 47.88 26.29 -3.64
N ALA A 126 47.31 27.40 -3.16
CA ALA A 126 47.90 28.21 -2.10
C ALA A 126 48.10 27.39 -0.80
N PRO A 127 49.02 27.78 0.10
CA PRO A 127 49.28 27.04 1.34
C PRO A 127 48.04 26.77 2.21
N ASP A 128 47.09 27.70 2.23
CA ASP A 128 45.83 27.62 2.99
C ASP A 128 44.63 27.28 2.09
N GLY A 129 44.90 26.91 0.83
CA GLY A 129 43.89 26.64 -0.17
C GLY A 129 43.20 25.29 -0.01
N LEU A 130 42.02 25.16 -0.63
CA LEU A 130 41.25 23.91 -0.69
C LEU A 130 41.12 23.43 -2.12
N ALA A 131 41.20 22.11 -2.32
CA ALA A 131 40.91 21.46 -3.60
C ALA A 131 39.73 20.49 -3.47
N PHE A 132 38.78 20.56 -4.40
CA PHE A 132 37.68 19.60 -4.53
C PHE A 132 37.88 18.75 -5.78
N VAL A 133 37.95 17.43 -5.62
CA VAL A 133 38.18 16.49 -6.72
C VAL A 133 37.09 15.43 -6.73
N SER A 134 36.49 15.10 -7.89
CA SER A 134 35.52 14.00 -7.97
C SER A 134 35.88 12.94 -9.00
N THR A 135 35.34 11.74 -8.81
CA THR A 135 35.40 10.64 -9.76
C THR A 135 34.19 9.70 -9.62
N PRO A 136 33.75 9.01 -10.68
CA PRO A 136 32.78 7.92 -10.61
C PRO A 136 33.24 6.80 -9.69
N ASN A 137 32.28 6.16 -9.01
CA ASN A 137 32.59 5.00 -8.17
C ASN A 137 32.69 3.71 -9.01
N ALA A 138 33.90 3.14 -9.10
CA ALA A 138 34.15 1.89 -9.83
C ALA A 138 33.36 0.67 -9.29
N ASP A 139 32.92 0.70 -8.03
CA ASP A 139 32.03 -0.34 -7.46
C ASP A 139 30.58 -0.24 -7.96
N ARG A 140 30.23 0.85 -8.66
CA ARG A 140 28.89 1.12 -9.21
C ARG A 140 28.96 1.67 -10.63
N PRO A 141 29.44 0.88 -11.59
CA PRO A 141 29.58 1.32 -12.97
C PRO A 141 28.23 1.75 -13.58
N ALA A 142 28.26 2.72 -14.48
CA ALA A 142 27.08 3.12 -15.25
C ALA A 142 26.54 1.94 -16.09
N LYS A 143 25.21 1.92 -16.34
CA LYS A 143 24.57 0.90 -17.20
C LYS A 143 25.13 0.87 -18.63
N THR A 144 25.66 2.00 -19.08
CA THR A 144 26.37 2.15 -20.36
C THR A 144 27.80 2.59 -20.05
N PRO A 145 28.83 1.82 -20.41
CA PRO A 145 30.22 2.21 -20.17
C PRO A 145 30.55 3.50 -20.92
N ASN A 146 31.20 4.47 -20.26
CA ASN A 146 31.70 5.66 -20.94
C ASN A 146 33.02 5.31 -21.65
N PRO A 147 33.09 5.36 -23.00
CA PRO A 147 34.28 4.96 -23.75
C PRO A 147 35.50 5.86 -23.50
N TRP A 148 35.31 7.02 -22.86
CA TRP A 148 36.36 7.98 -22.57
C TRP A 148 36.99 7.82 -21.18
N HIS A 149 36.44 6.97 -20.30
CA HIS A 149 37.04 6.66 -19.01
C HIS A 149 38.22 5.71 -19.20
N VAL A 150 39.43 6.18 -18.94
CA VAL A 150 40.66 5.37 -18.97
C VAL A 150 40.72 4.48 -17.72
N ARG A 151 40.31 5.02 -16.56
CA ARG A 151 40.25 4.30 -15.29
C ARG A 151 39.24 4.93 -14.33
N GLU A 152 38.28 4.16 -13.85
CA GLU A 152 37.44 4.53 -12.69
C GLU A 152 38.11 4.07 -11.38
N PHE A 153 37.91 4.81 -10.29
CA PHE A 153 38.58 4.54 -9.01
C PHE A 153 37.63 3.92 -7.99
N ARG A 154 38.12 2.91 -7.25
CA ARG A 154 37.49 2.49 -5.99
C ARG A 154 37.82 3.51 -4.89
N ARG A 155 37.00 3.56 -3.83
CA ARG A 155 37.16 4.51 -2.71
C ARG A 155 38.59 4.59 -2.19
N ASP A 156 39.18 3.45 -1.88
CA ASP A 156 40.50 3.39 -1.22
C ASP A 156 41.64 3.76 -2.18
N GLU A 157 41.50 3.46 -3.47
CA GLU A 157 42.46 3.86 -4.50
C GLU A 157 42.45 5.38 -4.72
N PHE A 158 41.25 5.97 -4.76
CA PHE A 158 41.07 7.41 -4.87
C PHE A 158 41.61 8.16 -3.65
N ALA A 159 41.37 7.62 -2.44
CA ALA A 159 41.92 8.15 -1.21
C ALA A 159 43.47 8.13 -1.22
N ALA A 160 44.05 6.97 -1.55
CA ALA A 160 45.50 6.78 -1.53
C ALA A 160 46.23 7.69 -2.52
N LEU A 161 45.66 7.86 -3.73
CA LEU A 161 46.20 8.77 -4.74
C LEU A 161 46.26 10.22 -4.26
N LEU A 162 45.23 10.71 -3.58
CA LEU A 162 45.22 12.11 -3.12
C LEU A 162 46.06 12.28 -1.85
N GLN A 163 46.09 11.28 -0.96
CA GLN A 163 46.89 11.33 0.27
C GLN A 163 48.40 11.36 0.04
N SER A 164 48.89 10.93 -1.13
CA SER A 164 50.31 11.06 -1.48
C SER A 164 50.74 12.49 -1.82
N HIS A 165 49.79 13.40 -2.11
CA HIS A 165 50.04 14.79 -2.48
C HIS A 165 49.47 15.82 -1.48
N PHE A 166 48.44 15.45 -0.71
CA PHE A 166 47.76 16.31 0.25
C PHE A 166 47.88 15.80 1.68
N ALA A 167 48.26 16.69 2.61
CA ALA A 167 48.42 16.34 4.02
C ALA A 167 47.09 15.97 4.69
N ARG A 168 45.97 16.52 4.19
CA ARG A 168 44.61 16.21 4.65
C ARG A 168 43.72 15.93 3.44
N VAL A 169 43.04 14.79 3.48
CA VAL A 169 42.04 14.37 2.50
C VAL A 169 40.81 13.89 3.27
N GLN A 170 39.64 14.39 2.88
CA GLN A 170 38.35 13.95 3.39
C GLN A 170 37.48 13.48 2.24
N LEU A 171 36.88 12.28 2.37
CA LEU A 171 36.00 11.73 1.34
C LEU A 171 34.52 11.94 1.66
N LEU A 172 33.78 12.30 0.62
CA LEU A 172 32.33 12.42 0.57
C LEU A 172 31.78 11.51 -0.53
N GLY A 173 30.56 10.99 -0.34
CA GLY A 173 29.86 10.21 -1.36
C GLY A 173 28.65 10.95 -1.92
N GLN A 174 28.37 10.78 -3.21
CA GLN A 174 27.18 11.33 -3.91
C GLN A 174 26.36 10.21 -4.55
N ARG A 175 25.02 10.26 -4.44
CA ARG A 175 24.08 9.39 -5.16
C ARG A 175 23.48 10.05 -6.41
N ARG A 176 23.25 9.26 -7.47
CA ARG A 176 22.50 9.65 -8.67
C ARG A 176 21.07 10.07 -8.30
N PHE A 177 20.52 11.04 -9.05
CA PHE A 177 19.15 11.57 -8.91
C PHE A 177 18.73 12.24 -7.57
N SER A 178 19.59 12.29 -6.53
CA SER A 178 19.24 12.93 -5.24
C SER A 178 20.15 14.09 -4.83
N GLY A 179 21.35 14.22 -5.42
CA GLY A 179 22.29 15.29 -5.05
C GLY A 179 22.75 15.25 -3.58
N MET A 180 22.43 14.18 -2.84
CA MET A 180 22.78 14.02 -1.43
C MET A 180 24.28 13.73 -1.28
N LEU A 181 24.93 14.52 -0.43
CA LEU A 181 26.34 14.38 -0.08
C LEU A 181 26.47 13.94 1.37
N PHE A 182 27.24 12.88 1.63
CA PHE A 182 27.48 12.37 2.98
C PHE A 182 28.97 12.21 3.27
N ALA A 183 29.37 12.44 4.52
CA ALA A 183 30.75 12.25 4.97
C ALA A 183 31.06 10.76 5.13
N ALA A 184 32.08 10.25 4.42
CA ALA A 184 32.39 8.81 4.42
C ALA A 184 33.12 8.34 5.69
N ASP A 185 33.72 9.27 6.45
CA ASP A 185 34.73 8.94 7.48
C ASP A 185 34.24 9.15 8.94
N ARG A 186 32.93 9.33 9.17
CA ARG A 186 32.34 9.37 10.53
C ARG A 186 30.99 8.64 10.58
N PRO A 187 30.75 7.76 11.58
CA PRO A 187 29.40 7.37 11.92
C PRO A 187 28.74 8.56 12.63
N THR A 188 27.77 9.20 11.97
CA THR A 188 26.92 10.21 12.59
C THR A 188 25.46 9.80 12.39
N GLU A 189 24.68 9.84 13.46
CA GLU A 189 23.33 9.27 13.63
C GLU A 189 22.22 9.85 12.70
N ALA A 190 22.58 10.64 11.68
CA ALA A 190 21.64 11.40 10.85
C ALA A 190 21.74 11.10 9.34
N VAL A 191 22.38 10.02 8.90
CA VAL A 191 22.44 9.63 7.48
C VAL A 191 21.97 8.20 7.29
N THR A 192 20.86 8.02 6.58
CA THR A 192 20.23 6.72 6.27
C THR A 192 20.88 5.96 5.10
N ALA A 193 21.97 6.47 4.53
CA ALA A 193 22.67 5.85 3.41
C ALA A 193 24.09 5.40 3.82
N ALA A 194 24.34 4.10 3.73
CA ALA A 194 25.67 3.53 3.94
C ALA A 194 26.68 4.04 2.88
N PRO A 195 27.97 4.21 3.21
CA PRO A 195 29.01 4.63 2.26
C PRO A 195 29.06 3.78 0.98
N GLU A 196 28.70 2.51 1.08
CA GLU A 196 28.60 1.52 -0.01
C GLU A 196 27.55 1.86 -1.09
N SER A 197 26.87 2.99 -0.92
CA SER A 197 25.82 3.45 -1.82
C SER A 197 26.12 4.72 -2.61
N ALA A 198 27.35 5.24 -2.53
CA ALA A 198 27.81 6.33 -3.38
C ALA A 198 27.93 5.87 -4.85
N ASP A 199 27.41 6.68 -5.77
CA ASP A 199 27.64 6.54 -7.21
C ASP A 199 28.88 7.35 -7.67
N TYR A 200 29.26 8.39 -6.91
CA TYR A 200 30.48 9.17 -7.13
C TYR A 200 31.20 9.46 -5.80
N TRP A 201 32.52 9.55 -5.86
CA TRP A 201 33.37 9.99 -4.75
C TRP A 201 33.80 11.44 -4.96
N ILE A 202 33.79 12.23 -3.89
CA ILE A 202 34.29 13.60 -3.88
C ILE A 202 35.29 13.74 -2.74
N ALA A 203 36.49 14.21 -3.04
CA ALA A 203 37.53 14.48 -2.07
C ALA A 203 37.67 15.98 -1.82
N VAL A 204 37.78 16.36 -0.55
CA VAL A 204 38.19 17.70 -0.12
C VAL A 204 39.63 17.59 0.39
N CYS A 205 40.53 18.34 -0.23
CA CYS A 205 41.97 18.23 -0.06
C CYS A 205 42.58 19.56 0.40
N GLY A 206 43.60 19.49 1.25
CA GLY A 206 44.32 20.67 1.74
C GLY A 206 45.64 20.34 2.44
N GLN A 207 46.45 21.36 2.71
CA GLN A 207 47.70 21.21 3.48
C GLN A 207 47.50 21.48 4.98
N GLN A 208 46.47 22.24 5.34
CA GLN A 208 46.12 22.58 6.71
C GLN A 208 44.83 21.86 7.16
N MET A 209 44.35 22.17 8.36
CA MET A 209 43.10 21.63 8.88
C MET A 209 41.95 22.00 7.93
N LEU A 210 41.18 21.01 7.51
CA LEU A 210 40.00 21.23 6.67
C LEU A 210 38.89 21.90 7.51
N PRO A 211 38.17 22.91 6.97
CA PRO A 211 37.07 23.55 7.69
C PRO A 211 35.98 22.54 8.08
N GLU A 212 35.23 22.85 9.15
CA GLU A 212 34.17 22.02 9.74
C GLU A 212 32.91 21.89 8.86
N ALA A 213 33.08 21.94 7.54
CA ALA A 213 32.02 22.02 6.55
C ALA A 213 31.57 20.66 6.01
N ALA A 214 31.97 19.57 6.67
CA ALA A 214 31.60 18.20 6.27
C ALA A 214 30.42 17.61 7.05
N ARG A 215 29.59 18.45 7.67
CA ARG A 215 28.24 18.05 8.09
C ARG A 215 27.30 18.29 6.92
N LEU A 216 26.87 17.18 6.31
CA LEU A 216 25.75 17.02 5.39
C LEU A 216 25.25 18.31 4.71
N ILE A 217 25.71 18.59 3.50
CA ILE A 217 25.01 19.53 2.63
C ILE A 217 24.03 18.69 1.82
N GLU A 218 22.80 18.60 2.30
CA GLU A 218 21.68 18.23 1.44
C GLU A 218 21.49 19.43 0.50
N ILE A 219 21.86 19.29 -0.78
CA ILE A 219 21.54 20.28 -1.79
C ILE A 219 20.14 19.91 -2.28
N PRO A 220 19.07 20.57 -1.81
CA PRO A 220 17.75 20.25 -2.29
C PRO A 220 17.71 20.73 -3.74
N TYR A 221 17.28 19.86 -4.64
CA TYR A 221 17.07 20.12 -6.08
C TYR A 221 16.22 21.38 -6.39
N TRP A 222 15.70 22.10 -5.40
CA TRP A 222 14.58 23.03 -5.49
C TRP A 222 14.90 24.51 -5.25
N GLN A 223 16.15 24.95 -5.07
CA GLN A 223 16.44 26.35 -4.73
C GLN A 223 16.48 27.38 -5.89
N ASN A 224 16.13 27.04 -7.14
CA ASN A 224 15.87 28.05 -8.18
C ASN A 224 14.40 28.00 -8.66
N LEU A 225 13.54 28.73 -7.95
CA LEU A 225 12.11 28.91 -8.27
C LEU A 225 11.86 29.53 -9.65
N ASN A 226 12.83 30.27 -10.21
CA ASN A 226 12.72 30.90 -11.52
C ASN A 226 13.00 29.92 -12.67
N ASP A 227 13.95 29.00 -12.50
CA ASP A 227 14.25 27.96 -13.50
C ASP A 227 13.18 26.87 -13.49
N LEU A 228 12.59 26.56 -12.33
CA LEU A 228 11.42 25.70 -12.23
C LEU A 228 10.19 26.34 -12.90
N ARG A 229 10.02 27.67 -12.83
CA ARG A 229 8.96 28.38 -13.56
C ARG A 229 9.17 28.31 -15.07
N ALA A 230 10.40 28.44 -15.56
CA ALA A 230 10.73 28.24 -16.97
C ALA A 230 10.54 26.77 -17.40
N HIS A 231 10.86 25.81 -16.53
CA HIS A 231 10.63 24.38 -16.73
C HIS A 231 9.14 24.01 -16.77
N LEU A 232 8.32 24.61 -15.90
CA LEU A 232 6.87 24.47 -15.91
C LEU A 232 6.25 25.14 -17.14
N ALA A 233 6.72 26.31 -17.55
CA ALA A 233 6.25 26.97 -18.77
C ALA A 233 6.61 26.19 -20.05
N ALA A 234 7.80 25.59 -20.11
CA ALA A 234 8.22 24.74 -21.23
C ALA A 234 7.43 23.41 -21.25
N ARG A 235 7.15 22.80 -20.08
CA ARG A 235 6.29 21.62 -19.98
C ARG A 235 4.83 21.91 -20.23
N ASP A 236 4.33 23.10 -19.88
CA ASP A 236 2.98 23.55 -20.22
C ASP A 236 2.86 23.75 -21.73
N GLY A 237 3.93 24.20 -22.42
CA GLY A 237 4.01 24.22 -23.87
C GLY A 237 4.00 22.82 -24.49
N GLU A 238 4.78 21.88 -23.95
CA GLU A 238 4.82 20.48 -24.41
C GLU A 238 3.51 19.73 -24.10
N MET A 239 2.88 20.03 -22.97
CA MET A 239 1.56 19.51 -22.59
C MET A 239 0.48 20.12 -23.48
N ALA A 240 0.54 21.41 -23.81
CA ALA A 240 -0.37 22.04 -24.75
C ALA A 240 -0.24 21.44 -26.16
N ASP A 241 0.97 21.12 -26.61
CA ASP A 241 1.19 20.43 -27.89
C ASP A 241 0.70 18.98 -27.86
N ARG A 242 0.90 18.25 -26.74
CA ARG A 242 0.36 16.91 -26.55
C ARG A 242 -1.17 16.93 -26.41
N GLU A 243 -1.75 17.93 -25.76
CA GLU A 243 -3.20 18.15 -25.69
C GLU A 243 -3.77 18.52 -27.05
N GLN A 244 -3.08 19.34 -27.84
CA GLN A 244 -3.47 19.61 -29.22
C GLN A 244 -3.36 18.36 -30.09
N ARG A 245 -2.34 17.52 -29.89
CA ARG A 245 -2.20 16.22 -30.56
C ARG A 245 -3.31 15.25 -30.14
N ILE A 246 -3.68 15.22 -28.86
CA ILE A 246 -4.79 14.43 -28.32
C ILE A 246 -6.12 14.94 -28.88
N LEU A 247 -6.34 16.26 -28.95
CA LEU A 247 -7.53 16.86 -29.56
C LEU A 247 -7.59 16.64 -31.07
N ALA A 248 -6.45 16.61 -31.76
CA ALA A 248 -6.36 16.25 -33.17
C ALA A 248 -6.69 14.76 -33.38
N LEU A 249 -6.14 13.87 -32.55
CA LEU A 249 -6.44 12.44 -32.56
C LEU A 249 -7.89 12.15 -32.16
N GLN A 250 -8.46 12.90 -31.22
CA GLN A 250 -9.87 12.81 -30.85
C GLN A 250 -10.78 13.26 -31.99
N ARG A 251 -10.42 14.33 -32.72
CA ARG A 251 -11.12 14.74 -33.95
C ARG A 251 -11.04 13.66 -35.04
N GLU A 252 -9.88 13.04 -35.23
CA GLU A 252 -9.71 11.93 -36.16
C GLU A 252 -10.54 10.70 -35.74
N VAL A 253 -10.59 10.38 -34.45
CA VAL A 253 -11.43 9.32 -33.89
C VAL A 253 -12.91 9.65 -34.03
N GLU A 254 -13.33 10.89 -33.81
CA GLU A 254 -14.71 11.35 -34.03
C GLU A 254 -15.11 11.27 -35.50
N GLU A 255 -14.22 11.65 -36.41
CA GLU A 255 -14.43 11.56 -37.86
C GLU A 255 -14.55 10.10 -38.31
N LYS A 256 -13.65 9.23 -37.85
CA LYS A 256 -13.73 7.77 -38.07
C LYS A 256 -14.97 7.16 -37.43
N THR A 257 -15.39 7.65 -36.28
CA THR A 257 -16.63 7.20 -35.61
C THR A 257 -17.86 7.66 -36.40
N ARG A 258 -17.89 8.89 -36.94
CA ARG A 258 -18.96 9.35 -37.85
C ARG A 258 -19.00 8.47 -39.11
N TRP A 259 -17.84 8.15 -39.69
CA TRP A 259 -17.74 7.25 -40.84
C TRP A 259 -18.22 5.84 -40.52
N GLY A 260 -17.88 5.31 -39.34
CA GLY A 260 -18.39 4.03 -38.84
C GLY A 260 -19.90 4.05 -38.61
N THR A 261 -20.45 5.16 -38.12
CA THR A 261 -21.90 5.32 -37.90
C THR A 261 -22.65 5.38 -39.24
N GLU A 262 -22.08 6.03 -40.24
CA GLU A 262 -22.61 6.09 -41.61
C GLU A 262 -22.51 4.72 -42.31
N LEU A 263 -21.41 3.98 -42.11
CA LEU A 263 -21.27 2.59 -42.58
C LEU A 263 -22.30 1.66 -41.92
N ASP A 264 -22.50 1.75 -40.61
CA ASP A 264 -23.49 0.95 -39.90
C ASP A 264 -24.93 1.30 -40.32
N ARG A 265 -25.20 2.57 -40.60
CA ARG A 265 -26.49 3.01 -41.18
C ARG A 265 -26.70 2.36 -42.55
N ARG A 266 -25.71 2.44 -43.45
CA ARG A 266 -25.75 1.79 -44.77
C ARG A 266 -25.87 0.27 -44.67
N ALA A 267 -25.15 -0.35 -43.73
CA ALA A 267 -25.22 -1.79 -43.49
C ALA A 267 -26.60 -2.22 -42.99
N ARG A 268 -27.24 -1.43 -42.13
CA ARG A 268 -28.64 -1.65 -41.70
C ARG A 268 -29.62 -1.49 -42.85
N GLU A 269 -29.49 -0.44 -43.66
CA GLU A 269 -30.33 -0.22 -44.85
C GLU A 269 -30.18 -1.38 -45.86
N LEU A 270 -28.96 -1.85 -46.10
CA LEU A 270 -28.69 -3.03 -46.93
C LEU A 270 -29.25 -4.32 -46.31
N ALA A 271 -29.11 -4.52 -45.00
CA ALA A 271 -29.65 -5.68 -44.30
C ALA A 271 -31.18 -5.70 -44.34
N GLU A 272 -31.82 -4.54 -44.20
CA GLU A 272 -33.28 -4.40 -44.32
C GLU A 272 -33.75 -4.63 -45.76
N GLN A 273 -33.01 -4.15 -46.77
CA GLN A 273 -33.28 -4.48 -48.17
C GLN A 273 -33.13 -5.98 -48.45
N VAL A 274 -32.10 -6.63 -47.90
CA VAL A 274 -31.88 -8.08 -48.00
C VAL A 274 -32.98 -8.85 -47.27
N GLN A 275 -33.40 -8.40 -46.08
CA GLN A 275 -34.46 -9.03 -45.30
C GLN A 275 -35.82 -8.89 -46.00
N ASN A 276 -36.16 -7.72 -46.53
CA ASN A 276 -37.38 -7.50 -47.31
C ASN A 276 -37.37 -8.34 -48.60
N ARG A 277 -36.21 -8.48 -49.25
CA ARG A 277 -36.04 -9.35 -50.43
C ARG A 277 -36.15 -10.83 -50.05
N ASN A 278 -35.59 -11.25 -48.91
CA ASN A 278 -35.68 -12.61 -48.38
C ASN A 278 -37.10 -12.98 -47.95
N VAL A 279 -37.85 -12.07 -47.31
CA VAL A 279 -39.26 -12.28 -46.99
C VAL A 279 -40.08 -12.46 -48.26
N ARG A 280 -39.84 -11.63 -49.29
CA ARG A 280 -40.50 -11.76 -50.59
C ARG A 280 -40.17 -13.08 -51.29
N LEU A 281 -38.91 -13.54 -51.21
CA LEU A 281 -38.45 -14.83 -51.73
C LEU A 281 -39.04 -16.02 -50.96
N VAL A 282 -39.18 -15.92 -49.63
CA VAL A 282 -39.78 -16.95 -48.78
C VAL A 282 -41.28 -17.08 -49.04
N LEU A 283 -41.99 -15.97 -49.25
CA LEU A 283 -43.41 -15.99 -49.61
C LEU A 283 -43.64 -16.62 -50.99
N THR A 284 -42.83 -16.28 -51.99
CA THR A 284 -42.88 -16.92 -53.33
C THR A 284 -42.41 -18.39 -53.30
N ALA A 285 -41.49 -18.75 -52.41
CA ALA A 285 -41.09 -20.14 -52.18
C ALA A 285 -42.21 -20.95 -51.51
N ARG A 286 -42.98 -20.35 -50.59
CA ARG A 286 -44.13 -20.99 -49.92
C ARG A 286 -45.27 -21.30 -50.88
N GLU A 287 -45.53 -20.41 -51.83
CA GLU A 287 -46.50 -20.64 -52.92
C GLU A 287 -46.05 -21.78 -53.85
N ARG A 288 -44.73 -21.91 -54.11
CA ARG A 288 -44.15 -23.02 -54.87
C ARG A 288 -44.09 -24.34 -54.10
N ASP A 289 -43.93 -24.29 -52.77
CA ASP A 289 -43.86 -25.49 -51.91
C ASP A 289 -45.26 -26.07 -51.61
N GLN A 290 -46.32 -25.25 -51.59
CA GLN A 290 -47.70 -25.74 -51.58
C GLN A 290 -48.06 -26.50 -52.88
N ALA A 291 -47.48 -26.12 -54.02
CA ALA A 291 -47.59 -26.87 -55.28
C ALA A 291 -46.74 -28.16 -55.30
N ARG A 292 -45.66 -28.24 -54.51
CA ARG A 292 -44.78 -29.43 -54.38
C ARG A 292 -45.26 -30.44 -53.33
N ALA A 293 -46.11 -30.05 -52.40
CA ALA A 293 -46.68 -30.92 -51.37
C ALA A 293 -47.51 -32.09 -51.93
N GLY A 294 -48.04 -31.96 -53.15
CA GLY A 294 -48.70 -33.06 -53.88
C GLY A 294 -47.75 -34.14 -54.43
N TRP A 295 -46.46 -33.83 -54.57
CA TRP A 295 -45.42 -34.77 -55.03
C TRP A 295 -44.74 -35.52 -53.88
N GLY A 296 -44.75 -34.95 -52.67
CA GLY A 296 -44.07 -35.49 -51.48
C GLY A 296 -44.62 -36.82 -50.98
N TYR A 297 -45.92 -37.08 -51.12
CA TYR A 297 -46.56 -38.32 -50.67
C TYR A 297 -46.11 -39.55 -51.47
N ARG A 298 -45.66 -39.37 -52.73
CA ARG A 298 -45.17 -40.45 -53.60
C ARG A 298 -43.67 -40.73 -53.47
N LEU A 299 -42.90 -39.78 -52.93
CA LEU A 299 -41.46 -39.94 -52.67
C LEU A 299 -41.19 -40.59 -51.29
N GLN A 300 -42.13 -40.46 -50.36
CA GLN A 300 -42.01 -40.91 -48.97
C GLN A 300 -42.07 -42.45 -48.82
N THR A 301 -42.67 -43.16 -49.77
CA THR A 301 -42.69 -44.64 -49.83
C THR A 301 -41.39 -45.24 -50.39
N ALA A 302 -40.57 -44.45 -51.11
CA ALA A 302 -39.35 -44.93 -51.76
C ALA A 302 -38.06 -44.78 -50.93
N LEU A 303 -38.06 -43.98 -49.85
CA LEU A 303 -36.84 -43.61 -49.10
C LEU A 303 -36.78 -44.11 -47.64
N ALA A 304 -37.72 -44.96 -47.23
CA ALA A 304 -37.74 -45.55 -45.89
C ALA A 304 -36.43 -46.26 -45.43
N PRO A 305 -35.59 -46.85 -46.31
CA PRO A 305 -34.33 -47.49 -45.87
C PRO A 305 -33.20 -46.52 -45.50
N VAL A 306 -33.21 -45.27 -45.98
CA VAL A 306 -32.12 -44.30 -45.76
C VAL A 306 -32.22 -43.63 -44.38
N GLY A 307 -33.44 -43.49 -43.85
CA GLY A 307 -33.71 -42.89 -42.54
C GLY A 307 -33.30 -43.75 -41.33
N ALA A 308 -33.02 -45.04 -41.51
CA ALA A 308 -32.47 -45.89 -40.45
C ALA A 308 -30.96 -45.64 -40.24
N LEU A 309 -30.22 -45.26 -41.29
CA LEU A 309 -28.78 -45.06 -41.24
C LEU A 309 -28.40 -43.69 -40.62
N LEU A 310 -29.18 -42.64 -40.87
CA LEU A 310 -28.90 -41.28 -40.36
C LEU A 310 -29.30 -41.07 -38.89
N ARG A 311 -30.24 -41.86 -38.37
CA ARG A 311 -30.58 -41.86 -36.92
C ARG A 311 -29.46 -42.40 -36.03
N ARG A 312 -28.45 -43.05 -36.62
CA ARG A 312 -27.26 -43.53 -35.91
C ARG A 312 -26.11 -42.52 -35.85
N LEU A 313 -26.15 -41.44 -36.65
CA LEU A 313 -25.07 -40.44 -36.74
C LEU A 313 -25.41 -39.06 -36.15
N GLY A 314 -26.68 -38.75 -35.86
CA GLY A 314 -27.14 -37.38 -35.55
C GLY A 314 -27.60 -37.09 -34.11
N ARG A 315 -26.97 -37.63 -33.06
CA ARG A 315 -27.23 -37.19 -31.66
C ARG A 315 -25.99 -36.65 -30.95
N GLY A 316 -25.29 -35.76 -31.65
CA GLY A 316 -24.33 -34.84 -31.06
C GLY A 316 -24.48 -33.47 -31.72
N ILE A 317 -24.40 -32.42 -30.91
CA ILE A 317 -24.31 -30.99 -31.25
C ILE A 317 -25.63 -30.22 -31.13
N GLY A 318 -25.98 -29.98 -29.87
CA GLY A 318 -26.87 -28.94 -29.39
C GLY A 318 -26.45 -28.60 -27.96
N ARG A 319 -25.29 -27.94 -27.79
CA ARG A 319 -24.80 -27.34 -26.52
C ARG A 319 -23.47 -26.61 -26.74
N ALA A 320 -23.53 -25.35 -27.13
CA ALA A 320 -22.39 -24.43 -27.15
C ALA A 320 -22.81 -23.07 -26.54
N SER A 321 -22.95 -22.99 -25.22
CA SER A 321 -21.93 -22.24 -24.44
C SER A 321 -21.22 -23.08 -23.37
N PHE A 322 -21.44 -24.39 -23.39
CA PHE A 322 -20.61 -25.42 -22.75
C PHE A 322 -19.35 -25.75 -23.58
N PHE A 323 -19.21 -25.17 -24.79
CA PHE A 323 -18.17 -25.49 -25.77
C PHE A 323 -16.90 -24.65 -25.59
N PHE A 324 -16.94 -23.42 -25.08
CA PHE A 324 -15.72 -22.58 -25.06
C PHE A 324 -14.72 -22.97 -23.94
N PHE A 325 -15.20 -23.53 -22.83
CA PHE A 325 -14.34 -24.01 -21.73
C PHE A 325 -13.91 -25.49 -21.90
N ARG A 326 -14.67 -26.29 -22.67
CA ARG A 326 -14.30 -27.67 -23.05
C ARG A 326 -13.34 -27.71 -24.26
N LEU A 327 -13.37 -26.72 -25.14
CA LEU A 327 -12.47 -26.60 -26.31
C LEU A 327 -11.00 -26.45 -25.91
N ILE A 328 -10.69 -25.78 -24.78
CA ILE A 328 -9.32 -25.69 -24.26
C ILE A 328 -8.87 -27.00 -23.59
N VAL A 329 -9.80 -27.78 -23.04
CA VAL A 329 -9.51 -29.10 -22.43
C VAL A 329 -9.37 -30.21 -23.48
N GLU A 330 -10.08 -30.12 -24.61
CA GLU A 330 -9.93 -31.08 -25.73
C GLU A 330 -8.82 -30.70 -26.73
N LEU A 331 -8.39 -29.44 -26.82
CA LEU A 331 -7.24 -29.04 -27.66
C LEU A 331 -5.88 -29.59 -27.17
N LEU A 332 -5.79 -30.06 -25.93
CA LEU A 332 -4.63 -30.81 -25.42
C LEU A 332 -4.92 -32.31 -25.18
N GLY A 333 -6.10 -32.78 -25.60
CA GLY A 333 -6.57 -34.12 -25.28
C GLY A 333 -7.40 -34.73 -26.40
N TRP A 334 -6.77 -35.09 -27.53
CA TRP A 334 -7.10 -36.29 -28.30
C TRP A 334 -5.99 -36.65 -29.32
N LEU A 335 -5.13 -37.59 -28.91
CA LEU A 335 -4.69 -38.68 -29.79
C LEU A 335 -5.03 -39.97 -29.02
N PRO A 336 -6.16 -40.66 -29.32
CA PRO A 336 -6.46 -41.95 -28.71
C PRO A 336 -5.74 -43.05 -29.48
N THR A 337 -4.43 -43.11 -29.27
CA THR A 337 -3.62 -44.32 -29.46
C THR A 337 -2.82 -44.62 -28.19
N THR A 338 -3.34 -44.19 -27.03
CA THR A 338 -2.62 -44.20 -25.75
C THR A 338 -3.41 -44.84 -24.60
N LEU A 339 -4.41 -45.67 -24.89
CA LEU A 339 -4.90 -46.66 -23.90
C LEU A 339 -3.92 -47.82 -23.68
N ARG A 340 -2.80 -47.86 -24.41
CA ARG A 340 -1.60 -48.65 -24.07
C ARG A 340 -0.49 -47.84 -23.37
N LEU A 341 -0.74 -46.56 -23.05
CA LEU A 341 0.23 -45.63 -22.46
C LEU A 341 -0.25 -45.00 -21.14
N ILE A 342 -1.23 -45.61 -20.47
CA ILE A 342 -1.54 -45.31 -19.05
C ILE A 342 -0.32 -45.61 -18.14
N GLY A 343 0.66 -46.38 -18.63
CA GLY A 343 1.97 -46.56 -18.00
C GLY A 343 3.00 -45.43 -18.24
N ARG A 344 2.72 -44.38 -19.03
CA ARG A 344 3.72 -43.34 -19.41
C ARG A 344 3.26 -41.87 -19.30
N MET A 345 2.13 -41.55 -18.63
CA MET A 345 1.76 -40.15 -18.36
C MET A 345 2.69 -39.51 -17.28
N PRO A 346 3.15 -38.24 -17.45
CA PRO A 346 3.84 -37.51 -16.39
C PRO A 346 2.95 -37.37 -15.15
N ARG A 347 3.52 -37.61 -13.96
CA ARG A 347 2.84 -37.68 -12.64
C ARG A 347 1.86 -36.53 -12.35
N PHE A 348 2.06 -35.36 -12.95
CA PHE A 348 1.29 -34.13 -12.75
C PHE A 348 -0.21 -34.23 -13.10
N TRP A 349 -0.57 -34.83 -14.25
CA TRP A 349 -1.96 -34.84 -14.72
C TRP A 349 -2.85 -35.86 -13.99
N ARG A 350 -2.25 -36.92 -13.42
CA ARG A 350 -2.95 -37.86 -12.53
C ARG A 350 -3.34 -37.22 -11.21
N ALA A 351 -2.50 -36.36 -10.65
CA ALA A 351 -2.77 -35.67 -9.39
C ALA A 351 -3.95 -34.68 -9.49
N TRP A 352 -4.18 -34.08 -10.66
CA TRP A 352 -5.22 -33.07 -10.88
C TRP A 352 -6.65 -33.64 -10.84
N PHE A 353 -6.90 -34.79 -11.49
CA PHE A 353 -8.21 -35.44 -11.44
C PHE A 353 -8.57 -35.98 -10.05
N VAL A 354 -7.57 -36.30 -9.23
CA VAL A 354 -7.75 -36.71 -7.83
C VAL A 354 -8.19 -35.52 -6.98
N ALA A 355 -7.56 -34.35 -7.13
CA ALA A 355 -7.90 -33.14 -6.35
C ALA A 355 -9.38 -32.71 -6.46
N GLY A 356 -9.97 -32.74 -7.67
CA GLY A 356 -11.38 -32.39 -7.87
C GLY A 356 -12.39 -33.37 -7.25
N ARG A 357 -12.04 -34.67 -7.16
CA ARG A 357 -12.84 -35.69 -6.45
C ARG A 357 -12.67 -35.61 -4.94
N CYS A 358 -11.49 -35.22 -4.47
CA CYS A 358 -11.20 -35.13 -3.05
C CYS A 358 -11.96 -34.01 -2.35
N ARG A 359 -12.24 -32.88 -3.02
CA ARG A 359 -13.12 -31.83 -2.49
C ARG A 359 -14.48 -32.38 -2.02
N LYS A 360 -15.17 -33.16 -2.87
CA LYS A 360 -16.47 -33.75 -2.52
C LYS A 360 -16.42 -34.78 -1.40
N ARG A 361 -15.26 -35.43 -1.16
CA ARG A 361 -15.07 -36.34 -0.02
C ARG A 361 -14.77 -35.60 1.29
N LEU A 362 -14.02 -34.49 1.21
CA LEU A 362 -13.66 -33.64 2.35
C LEU A 362 -14.86 -32.88 2.93
N ASP A 363 -15.82 -32.48 2.08
CA ASP A 363 -17.03 -31.76 2.50
C ASP A 363 -18.05 -32.67 3.25
N ASN A 364 -17.88 -34.01 3.22
CA ASN A 364 -18.85 -34.99 3.72
C ASN A 364 -18.37 -35.80 4.96
N VAL A 365 -17.32 -35.36 5.65
CA VAL A 365 -16.84 -36.02 6.88
C VAL A 365 -17.60 -35.45 8.08
N PRO A 366 -18.37 -36.26 8.85
CA PRO A 366 -19.07 -35.80 10.05
C PRO A 366 -18.09 -35.28 11.11
N SER A 367 -18.48 -34.26 11.88
CA SER A 367 -17.74 -33.89 13.10
C SER A 367 -17.96 -34.96 14.19
N PRO A 368 -16.91 -35.44 14.86
CA PRO A 368 -17.02 -36.44 15.91
C PRO A 368 -17.66 -35.87 17.18
N ALA A 369 -18.02 -36.76 18.10
CA ALA A 369 -18.52 -36.43 19.43
C ALA A 369 -17.52 -35.55 20.22
N PRO A 370 -17.98 -34.71 21.17
CA PRO A 370 -17.11 -33.78 21.86
C PRO A 370 -16.05 -34.49 22.70
N ILE A 371 -14.77 -34.19 22.41
CA ILE A 371 -13.64 -34.52 23.27
C ILE A 371 -13.84 -33.77 24.60
N ALA A 372 -13.77 -34.49 25.72
CA ALA A 372 -13.79 -33.88 27.05
C ALA A 372 -12.46 -33.15 27.27
N LEU A 373 -12.50 -31.82 27.19
CA LEU A 373 -11.33 -30.96 27.38
C LEU A 373 -11.27 -30.41 28.81
N PRO A 374 -10.07 -30.28 29.41
CA PRO A 374 -9.90 -29.61 30.69
C PRO A 374 -10.51 -28.19 30.71
N PRO A 375 -11.07 -27.72 31.84
CA PRO A 375 -11.66 -26.39 31.93
C PRO A 375 -10.63 -25.27 31.71
N LEU A 376 -11.00 -24.29 30.89
CA LEU A 376 -10.24 -23.05 30.63
C LEU A 376 -10.32 -22.14 31.85
N THR A 377 -9.53 -22.41 32.89
CA THR A 377 -9.54 -21.61 34.13
C THR A 377 -8.12 -21.27 34.55
N SER A 378 -7.89 -19.99 34.86
CA SER A 378 -6.65 -19.52 35.49
C SER A 378 -6.47 -20.23 36.83
N ARG A 379 -5.31 -20.85 37.04
CA ARG A 379 -5.02 -21.58 38.28
C ARG A 379 -4.18 -20.68 39.19
N PRO A 380 -4.65 -20.32 40.40
CA PRO A 380 -3.88 -19.48 41.32
C PRO A 380 -2.68 -20.24 41.90
N GLY A 381 -1.54 -19.55 42.07
CA GLY A 381 -0.31 -20.10 42.68
C GLY A 381 0.67 -20.73 41.67
N PRO A 382 1.85 -21.18 42.13
CA PRO A 382 2.83 -21.86 41.27
C PRO A 382 2.32 -23.24 40.81
N PRO A 383 2.80 -23.76 39.65
CA PRO A 383 2.47 -25.10 39.23
C PRO A 383 2.98 -26.14 40.24
N PRO A 384 2.28 -27.27 40.43
CA PRO A 384 2.68 -28.33 41.37
C PRO A 384 3.93 -29.13 40.91
N GLY A 385 4.43 -28.86 39.71
CA GLY A 385 5.70 -29.36 39.19
C GLY A 385 5.77 -29.30 37.67
N LEU A 386 6.95 -29.60 37.14
CA LEU A 386 7.29 -29.54 35.72
C LEU A 386 8.03 -30.82 35.29
N SER A 387 7.69 -31.41 34.15
CA SER A 387 8.48 -32.49 33.54
C SER A 387 9.19 -31.96 32.29
N VAL A 388 10.51 -31.99 32.26
CA VAL A 388 11.30 -31.69 31.06
C VAL A 388 11.45 -32.99 30.27
N VAL A 389 11.03 -32.98 29.01
CA VAL A 389 11.11 -34.14 28.11
C VAL A 389 12.08 -33.82 26.99
N ILE A 390 13.12 -34.65 26.85
CA ILE A 390 14.19 -34.49 25.87
C ILE A 390 14.20 -35.69 24.92
N PRO A 391 13.59 -35.59 23.72
CA PRO A 391 13.75 -36.60 22.68
C PRO A 391 15.19 -36.61 22.14
N THR A 392 15.77 -37.79 21.96
CA THR A 392 17.11 -37.95 21.41
C THR A 392 17.20 -39.21 20.53
N PHE A 393 18.01 -39.15 19.48
CA PHE A 393 18.37 -40.29 18.64
C PHE A 393 19.84 -40.14 18.23
N ASN A 394 20.69 -41.07 18.67
CA ASN A 394 22.15 -41.01 18.44
C ASN A 394 22.75 -39.62 18.76
N GLY A 395 22.36 -39.06 19.90
CA GLY A 395 22.57 -37.66 20.26
C GLY A 395 23.53 -37.42 21.42
N HIS A 396 24.34 -38.41 21.82
CA HIS A 396 25.23 -38.32 23.00
C HIS A 396 25.99 -36.99 23.06
N ASP A 397 26.68 -36.60 21.98
CA ASP A 397 27.56 -35.43 21.98
C ASP A 397 26.79 -34.12 22.18
N LEU A 398 25.64 -33.98 21.52
CA LEU A 398 24.78 -32.80 21.66
C LEU A 398 24.18 -32.76 23.07
N LEU A 399 23.64 -33.89 23.54
CA LEU A 399 23.03 -33.95 24.86
C LEU A 399 24.05 -33.67 25.97
N ALA A 400 25.27 -34.21 25.87
CA ALA A 400 26.35 -33.95 26.83
C ALA A 400 26.75 -32.48 26.89
N GLU A 401 26.74 -31.75 25.77
CA GLU A 401 27.03 -30.32 25.73
C GLU A 401 25.92 -29.49 26.41
N HIS A 402 24.65 -29.84 26.19
CA HIS A 402 23.52 -28.97 26.54
C HIS A 402 22.80 -29.34 27.85
N LEU A 403 22.86 -30.61 28.27
CA LEU A 403 22.24 -31.11 29.51
C LEU A 403 22.63 -30.32 30.78
N PRO A 404 23.87 -29.83 30.95
CA PRO A 404 24.22 -29.00 32.11
C PRO A 404 23.33 -27.75 32.27
N SER A 405 22.89 -27.13 31.17
CA SER A 405 21.99 -25.96 31.23
C SER A 405 20.59 -26.34 31.73
N VAL A 406 20.07 -27.50 31.31
CA VAL A 406 18.78 -28.04 31.74
C VAL A 406 18.82 -28.40 33.23
N LEU A 407 19.89 -29.06 33.69
CA LEU A 407 20.09 -29.41 35.10
C LEU A 407 20.18 -28.15 35.98
N ALA A 408 20.89 -27.11 35.52
CA ALA A 408 21.01 -25.85 36.24
C ALA A 408 19.65 -25.13 36.38
N GLU A 409 18.84 -25.10 35.32
CA GLU A 409 17.50 -24.53 35.37
C GLU A 409 16.53 -25.35 36.22
N ALA A 410 16.61 -26.69 36.15
CA ALA A 410 15.81 -27.57 37.00
C ALA A 410 16.11 -27.35 38.49
N ALA A 411 17.38 -27.14 38.86
CA ALA A 411 17.78 -26.84 40.23
C ALA A 411 17.35 -25.45 40.72
N ARG A 412 17.16 -24.48 39.82
CA ARG A 412 16.71 -23.11 40.13
C ARG A 412 15.20 -22.98 40.26
N CYS A 413 14.44 -23.89 39.68
CA CYS A 413 12.98 -23.82 39.69
C CYS A 413 12.44 -23.89 41.13
N PRO A 414 11.50 -23.01 41.50
CA PRO A 414 10.93 -22.99 42.87
C PRO A 414 9.91 -24.10 43.12
N PHE A 415 9.67 -24.98 42.14
CA PHE A 415 8.78 -26.13 42.21
C PHE A 415 9.46 -27.36 41.62
N PRO A 416 9.03 -28.59 41.99
CA PRO A 416 9.74 -29.80 41.61
C PRO A 416 9.82 -30.01 40.09
N VAL A 417 11.01 -30.36 39.59
CA VAL A 417 11.28 -30.67 38.18
C VAL A 417 11.67 -32.14 38.01
N GLU A 418 10.99 -32.84 37.12
CA GLU A 418 11.34 -34.17 36.63
C GLU A 418 12.03 -34.04 35.26
N ILE A 419 13.08 -34.82 34.98
CA ILE A 419 13.73 -34.82 33.66
C ILE A 419 13.64 -36.22 33.07
N LEU A 420 13.08 -36.31 31.87
CA LEU A 420 12.96 -37.53 31.08
C LEU A 420 13.74 -37.38 29.77
N VAL A 421 14.60 -38.34 29.47
CA VAL A 421 15.23 -38.46 28.14
C VAL A 421 14.56 -39.61 27.41
N VAL A 422 13.99 -39.33 26.24
CA VAL A 422 13.37 -40.34 25.38
C VAL A 422 14.36 -40.73 24.30
N ASP A 423 14.98 -41.89 24.48
CA ASP A 423 15.89 -42.49 23.50
C ASP A 423 15.07 -43.20 22.41
N ASP A 424 15.00 -42.60 21.23
CA ASP A 424 14.15 -43.05 20.14
C ASP A 424 14.79 -44.18 19.32
N GLY A 425 15.18 -45.26 20.00
CA GLY A 425 15.84 -46.41 19.40
C GLY A 425 17.27 -46.11 18.93
N GLY A 426 17.99 -45.27 19.67
CA GLY A 426 19.39 -45.00 19.44
C GLY A 426 20.27 -46.24 19.67
N THR A 427 21.43 -46.23 19.04
CA THR A 427 22.45 -47.28 19.16
C THR A 427 23.78 -46.74 19.68
N ASP A 428 23.80 -45.47 20.10
CA ASP A 428 24.98 -44.85 20.70
C ASP A 428 25.02 -45.08 22.21
N GLN A 429 26.06 -44.54 22.85
CA GLN A 429 26.30 -44.69 24.28
C GLN A 429 25.38 -43.83 25.18
N THR A 430 24.36 -43.15 24.64
CA THR A 430 23.53 -42.21 25.40
C THR A 430 22.87 -42.84 26.64
N PRO A 431 22.20 -44.01 26.54
CA PRO A 431 21.57 -44.65 27.71
C PRO A 431 22.54 -44.99 28.83
N ASP A 432 23.65 -45.64 28.49
CA ASP A 432 24.64 -46.13 29.45
C ASP A 432 25.35 -44.95 30.13
N TRP A 433 25.65 -43.90 29.35
CA TRP A 433 26.23 -42.67 29.87
C TRP A 433 25.30 -41.97 30.87
N LEU A 434 24.00 -41.83 30.55
CA LEU A 434 23.03 -41.22 31.46
C LEU A 434 22.86 -42.05 32.74
N ALA A 435 22.77 -43.37 32.63
CA ALA A 435 22.67 -44.25 33.80
C ALA A 435 23.89 -44.13 34.73
N ALA A 436 25.09 -43.98 34.16
CA ALA A 436 26.34 -43.86 34.92
C ALA A 436 26.57 -42.47 35.54
N THR A 437 26.24 -41.40 34.81
CA THR A 437 26.61 -40.02 35.19
C THR A 437 25.46 -39.18 35.75
N HIS A 438 24.22 -39.52 35.40
CA HIS A 438 23.02 -38.77 35.75
C HIS A 438 21.86 -39.70 36.17
N PRO A 439 22.02 -40.53 37.21
CA PRO A 439 21.01 -41.53 37.62
C PRO A 439 19.66 -40.92 38.05
N GLN A 440 19.61 -39.61 38.30
CA GLN A 440 18.38 -38.88 38.57
C GLN A 440 17.50 -38.65 37.32
N ILE A 441 18.04 -38.85 36.11
CA ILE A 441 17.31 -38.67 34.84
C ILE A 441 16.62 -39.99 34.48
N ARG A 442 15.32 -39.93 34.19
CA ARG A 442 14.56 -41.10 33.76
C ARG A 442 14.73 -41.30 32.24
N VAL A 443 15.28 -42.43 31.84
CA VAL A 443 15.41 -42.78 30.42
C VAL A 443 14.23 -43.63 29.97
N VAL A 444 13.61 -43.26 28.85
CA VAL A 444 12.49 -43.97 28.22
C VAL A 444 12.95 -44.46 26.85
N HIS A 445 12.95 -45.77 26.64
CA HIS A 445 13.44 -46.37 25.39
C HIS A 445 12.33 -46.62 24.37
N SER A 446 12.62 -46.34 23.10
CA SER A 446 11.86 -46.82 21.94
C SER A 446 12.49 -48.07 21.34
N ALA A 447 11.65 -48.95 20.78
CA ALA A 447 12.12 -50.17 20.12
C ALA A 447 12.76 -49.88 18.75
N ALA A 448 12.39 -48.77 18.12
CA ALA A 448 12.93 -48.30 16.86
C ALA A 448 12.82 -46.77 16.79
N ASN A 449 13.52 -46.16 15.84
CA ASN A 449 13.37 -44.74 15.52
C ASN A 449 12.02 -44.49 14.84
N GLU A 450 11.11 -43.89 15.58
CA GLU A 450 9.74 -43.54 15.16
C GLU A 450 9.63 -42.02 14.83
N GLY A 451 10.69 -41.26 15.07
CA GLY A 451 10.81 -39.84 14.80
C GLY A 451 10.40 -38.94 15.97
N PHE A 452 10.75 -37.66 15.85
CA PHE A 452 10.56 -36.65 16.90
C PHE A 452 9.15 -36.63 17.50
N ALA A 453 8.11 -36.62 16.66
CA ALA A 453 6.73 -36.57 17.11
C ALA A 453 6.34 -37.76 17.99
N ALA A 454 6.78 -38.97 17.63
CA ALA A 454 6.49 -40.19 18.38
C ALA A 454 7.24 -40.22 19.72
N ALA A 455 8.52 -39.85 19.71
CA ALA A 455 9.36 -39.74 20.90
C ALA A 455 8.82 -38.68 21.88
N ALA A 456 8.47 -37.48 21.40
CA ALA A 456 7.89 -36.42 22.22
C ALA A 456 6.53 -36.84 22.82
N ASN A 457 5.64 -37.45 22.01
CA ASN A 457 4.37 -37.97 22.51
C ASN A 457 4.55 -39.04 23.60
N ARG A 458 5.56 -39.89 23.47
CA ARG A 458 5.91 -40.93 24.45
C ARG A 458 6.38 -40.29 25.74
N GLY A 459 7.30 -39.33 25.65
CA GLY A 459 7.78 -38.58 26.81
C GLY A 459 6.66 -37.83 27.55
N VAL A 460 5.73 -37.18 26.84
CA VAL A 460 4.58 -36.49 27.46
C VAL A 460 3.65 -37.47 28.17
N ARG A 461 3.45 -38.68 27.61
CA ARG A 461 2.66 -39.75 28.27
C ARG A 461 3.32 -40.22 29.57
N GLU A 462 4.64 -40.42 29.55
CA GLU A 462 5.42 -40.89 30.69
C GLU A 462 5.68 -39.82 31.76
N ALA A 463 5.64 -38.54 31.38
CA ALA A 463 5.76 -37.42 32.29
C ALA A 463 4.70 -37.48 33.40
N THR A 464 5.09 -37.16 34.63
CA THR A 464 4.20 -37.26 35.79
C THR A 464 3.63 -35.92 36.25
N ARG A 465 4.21 -34.81 35.76
CA ARG A 465 3.81 -33.46 36.16
C ARG A 465 2.80 -32.85 35.18
N PRO A 466 1.95 -31.91 35.63
CA PRO A 466 0.90 -31.35 34.77
C PRO A 466 1.42 -30.34 33.73
N VAL A 467 2.59 -29.75 33.96
CA VAL A 467 3.30 -28.96 32.95
C VAL A 467 4.42 -29.81 32.37
N VAL A 468 4.50 -29.87 31.04
CA VAL A 468 5.57 -30.57 30.31
C VAL A 468 6.34 -29.56 29.48
N TYR A 469 7.65 -29.44 29.69
CA TYR A 469 8.53 -28.65 28.84
C TYR A 469 9.21 -29.58 27.84
N LEU A 470 8.86 -29.47 26.56
CA LEU A 470 9.56 -30.19 25.50
C LEU A 470 10.83 -29.42 25.13
N CYS A 471 11.98 -30.09 25.22
CA CYS A 471 13.30 -29.51 24.96
C CYS A 471 14.06 -30.38 23.96
N ASN A 472 14.52 -29.83 22.85
CA ASN A 472 15.44 -30.56 21.98
C ASN A 472 16.78 -30.79 22.69
N ASN A 473 17.50 -31.83 22.27
CA ASN A 473 18.81 -32.19 22.83
C ASN A 473 19.94 -31.22 22.42
N ASP A 474 19.68 -30.26 21.54
CA ASP A 474 20.61 -29.22 21.04
C ASP A 474 20.28 -27.80 21.56
N MET A 475 19.48 -27.71 22.63
CA MET A 475 19.03 -26.43 23.21
C MET A 475 19.73 -26.10 24.52
N GLU A 476 20.31 -24.89 24.60
CA GLU A 476 20.85 -24.31 25.83
C GLU A 476 19.76 -23.46 26.50
N LEU A 477 19.31 -23.86 27.70
CA LEU A 477 18.31 -23.08 28.46
C LEU A 477 18.99 -21.94 29.23
N LEU A 478 18.44 -20.73 29.13
CA LEU A 478 18.94 -19.55 29.84
C LEU A 478 18.24 -19.35 31.20
N PRO A 479 18.82 -18.55 32.12
CA PRO A 479 18.25 -18.32 33.45
C PRO A 479 16.77 -17.90 33.45
N GLY A 480 15.94 -18.70 34.12
CA GLY A 480 14.50 -18.49 34.30
C GLY A 480 13.62 -19.11 33.22
N ALA A 481 14.17 -19.84 32.24
CA ALA A 481 13.39 -20.39 31.12
C ALA A 481 12.27 -21.34 31.59
N LEU A 482 12.63 -22.34 32.40
CA LEU A 482 11.67 -23.33 32.89
C LEU A 482 10.65 -22.72 33.85
N GLU A 483 11.09 -21.86 34.77
CA GLU A 483 10.20 -21.23 35.73
C GLU A 483 9.16 -20.33 35.04
N ARG A 484 9.62 -19.43 34.18
CA ARG A 484 8.77 -18.39 33.58
C ARG A 484 7.74 -19.00 32.62
N SER A 485 8.17 -19.92 31.75
CA SER A 485 7.25 -20.60 30.84
C SER A 485 6.19 -21.42 31.59
N ALA A 486 6.57 -22.14 32.64
CA ALA A 486 5.64 -22.95 33.44
C ALA A 486 4.66 -22.10 34.27
N ARG A 487 5.12 -20.99 34.88
CA ARG A 487 4.24 -20.04 35.58
C ARG A 487 3.26 -19.39 34.63
N THR A 488 3.76 -18.85 33.52
CA THR A 488 2.92 -18.23 32.50
C THR A 488 1.89 -19.23 31.99
N LEU A 489 2.25 -20.48 31.70
CA LEU A 489 1.27 -21.49 31.28
C LEU A 489 0.19 -21.73 32.36
N TRP A 490 0.61 -21.93 33.60
CA TRP A 490 -0.28 -22.28 34.71
C TRP A 490 -1.25 -21.17 35.10
N GLU A 491 -0.76 -19.95 35.28
CA GLU A 491 -1.54 -18.78 35.68
C GLU A 491 -2.53 -18.37 34.59
N THR A 492 -2.17 -18.58 33.33
CA THR A 492 -2.98 -18.20 32.18
C THR A 492 -4.00 -19.25 31.76
N GLY A 493 -3.76 -20.53 32.09
CA GLY A 493 -4.53 -21.64 31.54
C GLY A 493 -4.32 -21.84 30.03
N ALA A 494 -3.21 -21.33 29.48
CA ALA A 494 -2.84 -21.52 28.08
C ALA A 494 -2.54 -23.00 27.79
N PHE A 495 -2.70 -23.41 26.53
CA PHE A 495 -2.32 -24.74 26.08
C PHE A 495 -0.81 -24.92 26.04
N ALA A 496 -0.11 -23.91 25.53
CA ALA A 496 1.34 -23.92 25.40
C ALA A 496 1.95 -22.52 25.53
N VAL A 497 3.20 -22.47 25.99
CA VAL A 497 4.02 -21.25 26.11
C VAL A 497 5.38 -21.50 25.46
N ALA A 498 5.66 -20.79 24.37
CA ALA A 498 6.94 -20.81 23.69
C ALA A 498 7.97 -19.90 24.36
N SER A 499 9.20 -20.39 24.44
CA SER A 499 10.35 -19.59 24.84
C SER A 499 10.85 -18.71 23.69
N ALA A 500 11.42 -17.55 24.02
CA ALA A 500 12.25 -16.77 23.12
C ALA A 500 13.52 -17.53 22.77
N ILE A 501 13.78 -17.67 21.47
CA ILE A 501 14.94 -18.37 20.96
C ILE A 501 15.94 -17.33 20.42
N ALA A 502 17.14 -17.33 20.98
CA ALA A 502 18.25 -16.54 20.46
C ALA A 502 19.18 -17.43 19.62
N MET A 503 19.42 -17.02 18.37
CA MET A 503 20.42 -17.65 17.51
C MET A 503 21.82 -17.17 17.91
N THR A 504 22.80 -18.08 17.96
CA THR A 504 24.20 -17.70 18.23
C THR A 504 24.88 -17.00 17.05
N ASP A 505 24.33 -17.14 15.84
CA ASP A 505 24.79 -16.46 14.64
C ASP A 505 23.92 -15.22 14.38
N ALA A 506 24.53 -14.03 14.45
CA ALA A 506 23.85 -12.75 14.26
C ALA A 506 23.24 -12.61 12.84
N ALA A 507 23.80 -13.28 11.83
CA ALA A 507 23.25 -13.29 10.47
C ALA A 507 21.98 -14.14 10.34
N LYS A 508 21.65 -14.93 11.37
CA LYS A 508 20.51 -15.86 11.40
C LYS A 508 19.46 -15.50 12.44
N ALA A 509 19.60 -14.36 13.13
CA ALA A 509 18.73 -13.95 14.23
C ALA A 509 17.22 -13.93 13.88
N ASP A 510 16.87 -13.74 12.60
CA ASP A 510 15.49 -13.64 12.12
C ASP A 510 14.85 -15.00 11.79
N LEU A 511 15.65 -16.09 11.79
CA LEU A 511 15.20 -17.38 11.27
C LEU A 511 14.35 -18.20 12.25
N GLU A 512 14.52 -18.00 13.56
CA GLU A 512 13.81 -18.73 14.59
C GLU A 512 13.89 -17.98 15.92
N THR A 513 12.84 -17.18 16.21
CA THR A 513 12.78 -16.34 17.42
C THR A 513 11.90 -16.93 18.52
N GLY A 514 11.16 -18.00 18.22
CA GLY A 514 10.05 -18.49 19.04
C GLY A 514 8.77 -17.65 18.93
N PHE A 515 8.85 -16.40 18.45
CA PHE A 515 7.69 -15.53 18.23
C PHE A 515 7.16 -15.67 16.80
N THR A 516 6.30 -16.69 16.59
CA THR A 516 5.82 -17.04 15.25
C THR A 516 4.39 -16.60 14.98
N VAL A 517 4.21 -15.95 13.83
CA VAL A 517 2.92 -15.45 13.36
C VAL A 517 2.52 -16.16 12.07
N GLY A 518 1.23 -16.41 11.91
CA GLY A 518 0.66 -16.96 10.68
C GLY A 518 -0.07 -15.89 9.89
N HIS A 519 0.01 -15.95 8.56
CA HIS A 519 -0.80 -15.13 7.67
C HIS A 519 -1.34 -15.98 6.55
N TRP A 520 -2.55 -15.67 6.10
CA TRP A 520 -3.17 -16.36 4.98
C TRP A 520 -3.16 -15.47 3.74
N THR A 521 -2.29 -15.77 2.77
CA THR A 521 -2.18 -14.99 1.53
C THR A 521 -2.04 -15.93 0.33
N GLY A 522 -2.59 -15.53 -0.82
CA GLY A 522 -2.54 -16.35 -2.04
C GLY A 522 -3.12 -17.76 -1.90
N GLY A 523 -4.05 -17.99 -0.96
CA GLY A 523 -4.63 -19.31 -0.67
C GLY A 523 -3.68 -20.27 0.07
N ARG A 524 -2.66 -19.75 0.77
CA ARG A 524 -1.67 -20.54 1.52
C ARG A 524 -1.45 -19.93 2.90
N LEU A 525 -1.12 -20.79 3.86
CA LEU A 525 -0.57 -20.35 5.15
C LEU A 525 0.89 -19.95 4.95
N HIS A 526 1.26 -18.79 5.47
CA HIS A 526 2.62 -18.31 5.55
C HIS A 526 2.98 -18.14 7.03
N LEU A 527 4.12 -18.68 7.43
CA LEU A 527 4.66 -18.56 8.78
C LEU A 527 5.80 -17.55 8.75
N THR A 528 5.87 -16.67 9.73
CA THR A 528 6.94 -15.68 9.84
C THR A 528 7.34 -15.51 11.29
N HIS A 529 8.64 -15.47 11.55
CA HIS A 529 9.20 -15.18 12.86
C HIS A 529 9.37 -13.67 12.99
N ARG A 530 9.01 -13.12 14.16
CA ARG A 530 9.16 -11.69 14.48
C ARG A 530 10.19 -11.52 15.59
N HIS A 531 10.85 -10.36 15.60
CA HIS A 531 11.69 -9.95 16.73
C HIS A 531 10.86 -9.62 17.98
N GLU A 532 11.49 -9.82 19.15
CA GLU A 532 10.84 -9.81 20.47
C GLU A 532 9.96 -8.54 20.70
N PRO A 533 8.67 -8.69 21.06
CA PRO A 533 7.69 -7.60 21.12
C PRO A 533 7.68 -6.84 22.46
N GLY A 534 8.83 -6.71 23.13
CA GLY A 534 8.95 -6.19 24.49
C GLY A 534 8.86 -7.28 25.57
N GLU A 535 8.53 -6.90 26.81
CA GLU A 535 8.70 -7.78 27.99
C GLU A 535 7.48 -8.61 28.42
N THR A 536 6.33 -8.46 27.76
CA THR A 536 5.07 -9.09 28.21
C THR A 536 4.69 -10.30 27.36
N PRO A 537 4.06 -11.35 27.92
CA PRO A 537 3.57 -12.49 27.15
C PRO A 537 2.58 -12.10 26.05
N ARG A 538 2.63 -12.80 24.91
CA ARG A 538 1.80 -12.52 23.72
C ARG A 538 1.22 -13.80 23.11
N SER A 539 0.06 -13.71 22.49
CA SER A 539 -0.48 -14.83 21.70
C SER A 539 0.34 -15.06 20.43
N ILE A 540 0.51 -16.34 20.08
CA ILE A 540 1.20 -16.79 18.88
C ILE A 540 0.40 -17.90 18.19
N LEU A 541 0.71 -18.16 16.91
CA LEU A 541 0.00 -19.22 16.19
C LEU A 541 0.35 -20.61 16.76
N TYR A 542 1.63 -20.85 17.03
CA TYR A 542 2.08 -22.14 17.54
C TYR A 542 3.31 -22.02 18.42
N ALA A 543 3.44 -22.96 19.35
CA ALA A 543 4.61 -23.12 20.20
C ALA A 543 5.47 -24.26 19.66
N GLY A 544 6.74 -23.97 19.37
CA GLY A 544 7.66 -24.93 18.78
C GLY A 544 7.93 -26.10 19.73
N GLY A 545 7.81 -27.33 19.25
CA GLY A 545 7.95 -28.53 20.07
C GLY A 545 9.34 -28.72 20.70
N GLY A 546 10.35 -27.95 20.30
CA GLY A 546 11.72 -28.08 20.81
C GLY A 546 12.10 -27.15 21.96
N SER A 547 11.25 -26.19 22.33
CA SER A 547 11.53 -25.24 23.43
C SER A 547 10.27 -24.55 23.98
N SER A 548 9.29 -25.35 24.38
CA SER A 548 8.01 -24.83 24.86
C SER A 548 7.44 -25.65 26.02
N ALA A 549 6.73 -24.98 26.92
CA ALA A 549 5.90 -25.60 27.94
C ALA A 549 4.50 -25.92 27.39
N PHE A 550 3.92 -27.04 27.78
CA PHE A 550 2.57 -27.51 27.40
C PHE A 550 1.79 -27.95 28.65
N ASP A 551 0.47 -27.75 28.65
CA ASP A 551 -0.43 -28.41 29.60
C ASP A 551 -0.56 -29.88 29.19
N ARG A 552 -0.11 -30.79 30.06
CA ARG A 552 -0.02 -32.23 29.77
C ARG A 552 -1.38 -32.84 29.46
N GLU A 553 -2.41 -32.50 30.24
CA GLU A 553 -3.74 -33.09 30.06
C GLU A 553 -4.37 -32.61 28.76
N ALA A 554 -4.26 -31.31 28.45
CA ALA A 554 -4.74 -30.78 27.19
C ALA A 554 -3.97 -31.36 25.99
N PHE A 555 -2.65 -31.56 26.11
CA PHE A 555 -1.82 -32.19 25.07
C PHE A 555 -2.31 -33.61 24.77
N LEU A 556 -2.52 -34.42 25.80
CA LEU A 556 -2.99 -35.80 25.66
C LEU A 556 -4.44 -35.86 25.17
N ALA A 557 -5.33 -34.99 25.67
CA ALA A 557 -6.72 -34.94 25.26
C ALA A 557 -6.88 -34.55 23.78
N LEU A 558 -5.98 -33.72 23.25
CA LEU A 558 -5.93 -33.39 21.82
C LEU A 558 -5.28 -34.50 20.98
N GLY A 559 -4.76 -35.57 21.57
CA GLY A 559 -4.12 -36.68 20.85
C GLY A 559 -2.65 -36.44 20.49
N GLY A 560 -2.01 -35.41 21.06
CA GLY A 560 -0.59 -35.08 20.84
C GLY A 560 -0.23 -34.76 19.39
N PHE A 561 1.05 -34.94 19.04
CA PHE A 561 1.56 -34.74 17.69
C PHE A 561 1.11 -35.86 16.74
N ARG A 562 0.66 -35.51 15.53
CA ARG A 562 0.22 -36.48 14.51
C ARG A 562 1.39 -37.05 13.72
N SER A 563 1.41 -38.36 13.52
CA SER A 563 2.45 -39.06 12.74
C SER A 563 2.41 -38.76 11.24
N MET A 564 1.30 -38.24 10.71
CA MET A 564 1.16 -37.89 9.29
C MET A 564 2.24 -36.90 8.78
N TYR A 565 2.80 -36.09 9.69
CA TYR A 565 3.83 -35.10 9.39
C TYR A 565 5.26 -35.66 9.35
N HIS A 566 5.45 -36.94 9.72
CA HIS A 566 6.77 -37.60 9.70
C HIS A 566 7.56 -37.34 8.40
N PRO A 567 8.85 -37.00 8.47
CA PRO A 567 9.72 -37.09 9.65
C PRO A 567 9.78 -35.86 10.57
N PHE A 568 9.36 -34.66 10.12
CA PHE A 568 9.47 -33.41 10.89
C PHE A 568 8.63 -32.28 10.27
N TYR A 569 8.47 -31.17 11.02
CA TYR A 569 7.73 -29.94 10.72
C TYR A 569 6.21 -30.10 10.58
N PHE A 570 5.50 -29.10 11.12
CA PHE A 570 4.03 -28.96 11.20
C PHE A 570 3.33 -29.77 12.29
N GLU A 571 3.99 -30.72 12.96
CA GLU A 571 3.41 -31.40 14.12
C GLU A 571 2.98 -30.44 15.24
N ASP A 572 3.82 -29.44 15.52
CA ASP A 572 3.64 -28.38 16.50
C ASP A 572 2.63 -27.32 16.06
N VAL A 573 2.68 -26.93 14.79
CA VAL A 573 1.70 -26.04 14.14
C VAL A 573 0.31 -26.67 14.19
N ASP A 574 0.19 -27.94 13.82
CA ASP A 574 -1.07 -28.69 13.82
C ASP A 574 -1.66 -28.81 15.23
N LEU A 575 -0.87 -29.25 16.21
CA LEU A 575 -1.34 -29.39 17.58
C LEU A 575 -1.76 -28.05 18.19
N SER A 576 -0.97 -27.00 17.99
CA SER A 576 -1.31 -25.65 18.46
C SER A 576 -2.57 -25.10 17.78
N PHE A 577 -2.74 -25.34 16.48
CA PHE A 577 -3.96 -24.94 15.75
C PHE A 577 -5.19 -25.68 16.28
N ARG A 578 -5.06 -26.97 16.58
CA ARG A 578 -6.12 -27.76 17.22
C ARG A 578 -6.47 -27.23 18.60
N ALA A 579 -5.48 -26.80 19.39
CA ALA A 579 -5.69 -26.18 20.69
C ALA A 579 -6.44 -24.84 20.58
N TRP A 580 -6.03 -23.97 19.65
CA TRP A 580 -6.74 -22.74 19.34
C TRP A 580 -8.20 -22.98 18.97
N ARG A 581 -8.45 -23.94 18.08
CA ARG A 581 -9.80 -24.32 17.66
C ARG A 581 -10.63 -24.89 18.80
N ALA A 582 -10.00 -25.60 19.74
CA ALA A 582 -10.59 -26.09 20.98
C ALA A 582 -10.82 -24.98 22.03
N GLY A 583 -10.40 -23.75 21.77
CA GLY A 583 -10.61 -22.57 22.60
C GLY A 583 -9.43 -22.17 23.47
N TYR A 584 -8.36 -22.98 23.52
CA TYR A 584 -7.14 -22.62 24.24
C TYR A 584 -6.37 -21.51 23.52
N GLU A 585 -5.45 -20.89 24.25
CA GLU A 585 -4.46 -19.97 23.67
C GLU A 585 -3.08 -20.61 23.66
N VAL A 586 -2.26 -20.15 22.72
CA VAL A 586 -0.84 -20.44 22.67
C VAL A 586 -0.10 -19.13 22.82
N LEU A 587 0.84 -19.08 23.77
CA LEU A 587 1.53 -17.85 24.16
C LEU A 587 3.02 -17.93 23.88
N PHE A 588 3.65 -16.77 23.82
CA PHE A 588 5.08 -16.52 23.79
C PHE A 588 5.46 -15.77 25.05
N GLU A 589 6.50 -16.23 25.75
CA GLU A 589 7.02 -15.59 26.96
C GLU A 589 8.43 -15.03 26.66
N PRO A 590 8.57 -13.71 26.39
CA PRO A 590 9.86 -13.11 26.04
C PRO A 590 10.93 -13.29 27.13
N ARG A 591 10.49 -13.48 28.38
CA ARG A 591 11.38 -13.66 29.52
C ARG A 591 11.87 -15.10 29.66
N SER A 592 11.22 -16.07 29.03
CA SER A 592 11.68 -17.47 28.97
C SER A 592 12.59 -17.59 27.77
N ARG A 593 13.89 -17.83 27.98
CA ARG A 593 14.88 -17.73 26.88
C ARG A 593 15.66 -19.02 26.71
N ALA A 594 15.89 -19.41 25.46
CA ALA A 594 16.75 -20.52 25.08
C ALA A 594 17.67 -20.11 23.92
N ARG A 595 18.80 -20.79 23.76
CA ARG A 595 19.69 -20.64 22.61
C ARG A 595 19.75 -21.93 21.81
N HIS A 596 19.69 -21.79 20.50
CA HIS A 596 19.87 -22.89 19.57
C HIS A 596 21.20 -22.70 18.84
N ARG A 597 22.17 -23.59 19.08
CA ARG A 597 23.54 -23.42 18.56
C ARG A 597 23.74 -23.98 17.15
N HIS A 598 22.93 -24.96 16.73
CA HIS A 598 23.07 -25.63 15.44
C HIS A 598 21.73 -26.19 14.95
N ARG A 599 21.34 -25.98 13.67
CA ARG A 599 20.33 -26.84 12.99
C ARG A 599 20.87 -28.25 12.68
N GLY A 600 21.74 -28.76 13.56
CA GLY A 600 22.65 -29.87 13.29
C GLY A 600 21.94 -31.20 13.05
N THR A 601 20.75 -31.41 13.61
CA THR A 601 20.12 -32.72 13.57
C THR A 601 19.46 -33.01 12.23
N ILE A 602 18.72 -32.06 11.63
CA ILE A 602 18.02 -32.26 10.35
C ILE A 602 18.97 -32.16 9.15
N ASP A 603 19.92 -31.22 9.18
CA ASP A 603 20.91 -31.02 8.10
C ASP A 603 21.82 -32.24 7.92
N ARG A 604 21.95 -33.09 8.96
CA ARG A 604 22.68 -34.37 8.90
C ARG A 604 21.90 -35.50 8.24
N VAL A 605 20.56 -35.42 8.15
CA VAL A 605 19.69 -36.52 7.68
C VAL A 605 18.96 -36.22 6.36
N ALA A 606 18.86 -34.96 5.94
CA ALA A 606 18.16 -34.57 4.71
C ALA A 606 18.83 -33.38 4.01
N SER A 607 18.81 -33.38 2.67
CA SER A 607 19.29 -32.24 1.89
C SER A 607 18.32 -31.04 1.95
N PRO A 608 18.77 -29.79 1.73
CA PRO A 608 17.89 -28.61 1.75
C PRO A 608 16.66 -28.71 0.84
N ALA A 609 16.83 -29.30 -0.36
CA ALA A 609 15.73 -29.50 -1.30
C ALA A 609 14.69 -30.54 -0.80
N GLU A 610 15.11 -31.51 0.01
CA GLU A 610 14.22 -32.48 0.65
C GLU A 610 13.47 -31.87 1.82
N ILE A 611 14.17 -31.06 2.62
CA ILE A 611 13.58 -30.26 3.71
C ILE A 611 12.46 -29.37 3.17
N ASP A 612 12.73 -28.60 2.11
CA ASP A 612 11.73 -27.74 1.45
C ASP A 612 10.54 -28.54 0.91
N ALA A 613 10.80 -29.70 0.30
CA ALA A 613 9.74 -30.55 -0.23
C ALA A 613 8.86 -31.16 0.88
N ILE A 614 9.45 -31.53 2.02
CA ILE A 614 8.73 -32.04 3.19
C ILE A 614 7.91 -30.92 3.82
N PHE A 615 8.48 -29.72 3.99
CA PHE A 615 7.78 -28.55 4.51
C PHE A 615 6.55 -28.20 3.66
N GLU A 616 6.71 -28.13 2.34
CA GLU A 616 5.63 -27.84 1.41
C GLU A 616 4.54 -28.92 1.40
N ARG A 617 4.94 -30.20 1.45
CA ARG A 617 4.02 -31.35 1.59
C ARG A 617 3.20 -31.23 2.87
N ASN A 618 3.87 -31.02 4.01
CA ASN A 618 3.23 -30.97 5.33
C ASN A 618 2.31 -29.75 5.47
N ARG A 619 2.65 -28.61 4.86
CA ARG A 619 1.74 -27.46 4.82
C ARG A 619 0.44 -27.73 4.08
N LEU A 620 0.50 -28.50 2.98
CA LEU A 620 -0.71 -28.93 2.26
C LEU A 620 -1.55 -29.87 3.13
N LEU A 621 -0.90 -30.84 3.77
CA LEU A 621 -1.56 -31.78 4.67
C LEU A 621 -2.24 -31.05 5.84
N PHE A 622 -1.54 -30.12 6.50
CA PHE A 622 -2.09 -29.24 7.52
C PHE A 622 -3.32 -28.50 7.02
N THR A 623 -3.24 -27.91 5.83
CA THR A 623 -4.37 -27.17 5.25
C THR A 623 -5.57 -28.09 5.05
N TRP A 624 -5.37 -29.28 4.50
CA TRP A 624 -6.45 -30.21 4.17
C TRP A 624 -7.06 -30.90 5.39
N SER A 625 -6.27 -31.14 6.44
CA SER A 625 -6.75 -31.70 7.70
C SER A 625 -7.44 -30.65 8.59
N ASN A 626 -6.98 -29.38 8.58
CA ASN A 626 -7.44 -28.37 9.55
C ASN A 626 -8.39 -27.30 9.02
N LEU A 627 -8.26 -26.81 7.78
CA LEU A 627 -9.02 -25.64 7.31
C LEU A 627 -10.53 -25.95 7.12
N ARG A 628 -11.38 -25.15 7.75
CA ARG A 628 -12.86 -25.24 7.79
C ARG A 628 -13.54 -24.00 7.19
N ASP A 629 -12.91 -22.83 7.19
CA ASP A 629 -13.48 -21.60 6.62
C ASP A 629 -13.70 -21.72 5.11
N GLU A 630 -14.93 -21.50 4.65
CA GLU A 630 -15.29 -21.67 3.24
C GLU A 630 -14.53 -20.73 2.31
N THR A 631 -14.27 -19.51 2.74
CA THR A 631 -13.63 -18.47 1.92
C THR A 631 -12.17 -18.81 1.72
N LEU A 632 -11.47 -19.12 2.82
CA LEU A 632 -10.08 -19.55 2.79
C LEU A 632 -9.93 -20.87 2.01
N TRP A 633 -10.85 -21.82 2.20
CA TRP A 633 -10.86 -23.10 1.49
C TRP A 633 -11.05 -22.92 -0.03
N LYS A 634 -12.00 -22.08 -0.45
CA LYS A 634 -12.21 -21.73 -1.87
C LYS A 634 -10.99 -21.02 -2.44
N ALA A 635 -10.35 -20.13 -1.68
CA ALA A 635 -9.13 -19.44 -2.09
C ALA A 635 -7.96 -20.42 -2.29
N HIS A 636 -7.77 -21.36 -1.36
CA HIS A 636 -6.75 -22.42 -1.46
C HIS A 636 -6.87 -23.21 -2.75
N TRP A 637 -8.05 -23.78 -3.00
CA TRP A 637 -8.25 -24.63 -4.19
C TRP A 637 -8.16 -23.87 -5.51
N ARG A 638 -8.51 -22.57 -5.52
CA ARG A 638 -8.37 -21.72 -6.70
C ARG A 638 -6.90 -21.37 -7.01
N SER A 639 -6.07 -21.18 -5.99
CA SER A 639 -4.67 -20.77 -6.19
C SER A 639 -3.74 -21.97 -6.44
N LEU A 640 -4.09 -23.15 -5.95
CA LEU A 640 -3.24 -24.34 -5.99
C LEU A 640 -2.70 -24.70 -7.39
N PRO A 641 -3.51 -24.72 -8.48
CA PRO A 641 -2.99 -25.07 -9.80
C PRO A 641 -1.93 -24.08 -10.30
N ALA A 642 -2.18 -22.79 -10.11
CA ALA A 642 -1.24 -21.74 -10.50
C ALA A 642 0.02 -21.78 -9.63
N ALA A 643 -0.10 -22.14 -8.35
CA ALA A 643 1.02 -22.27 -7.44
C ALA A 643 1.95 -23.43 -7.84
N VAL A 644 1.41 -24.59 -8.20
CA VAL A 644 2.22 -25.72 -8.68
C VAL A 644 2.83 -25.42 -10.06
N TRP A 645 2.04 -24.87 -11.00
CA TRP A 645 2.51 -24.56 -12.36
C TRP A 645 3.64 -23.52 -12.38
N ARG A 646 3.56 -22.49 -11.54
CA ARG A 646 4.61 -21.46 -11.39
C ARG A 646 5.79 -21.91 -10.54
N GLY A 647 5.86 -23.18 -10.14
CA GLY A 647 6.94 -23.70 -9.30
C GLY A 647 6.93 -23.21 -7.84
N LYS A 648 5.88 -22.49 -7.41
CA LYS A 648 5.74 -22.07 -6.00
C LYS A 648 5.44 -23.24 -5.06
N ILE A 649 4.99 -24.37 -5.59
CA ILE A 649 4.86 -25.65 -4.89
C ILE A 649 5.53 -26.69 -5.77
N SER A 650 6.52 -27.40 -5.24
CA SER A 650 7.17 -28.49 -5.98
C SER A 650 6.15 -29.55 -6.37
N ALA A 651 6.18 -29.98 -7.64
CA ALA A 651 5.33 -31.07 -8.11
C ALA A 651 5.57 -32.38 -7.33
N LYS A 652 6.81 -32.59 -6.84
CA LYS A 652 7.17 -33.73 -5.97
C LYS A 652 6.46 -33.63 -4.62
N ALA A 653 6.50 -32.45 -3.98
CA ALA A 653 5.83 -32.20 -2.70
C ALA A 653 4.31 -32.34 -2.82
N PHE A 654 3.72 -31.78 -3.88
CA PHE A 654 2.28 -31.91 -4.15
C PHE A 654 1.85 -33.37 -4.36
N ALA A 655 2.61 -34.15 -5.15
CA ALA A 655 2.31 -35.56 -5.36
C ALA A 655 2.40 -36.37 -4.04
N ALA A 656 3.42 -36.11 -3.22
CA ALA A 656 3.57 -36.74 -1.91
C ALA A 656 2.43 -36.36 -0.94
N ALA A 657 1.91 -35.14 -1.02
CA ALA A 657 0.77 -34.72 -0.21
C ALA A 657 -0.51 -35.44 -0.65
N ILE A 658 -0.72 -35.62 -1.96
CA ILE A 658 -1.86 -36.36 -2.50
C ILE A 658 -1.84 -37.84 -2.06
N GLU A 659 -0.66 -38.45 -1.97
CA GLU A 659 -0.51 -39.83 -1.47
C GLU A 659 -0.98 -39.96 -0.02
N LYS A 660 -0.65 -38.97 0.83
CA LYS A 660 -1.07 -38.89 2.24
C LYS A 660 -2.46 -38.26 2.47
N LEU A 661 -3.18 -37.91 1.42
CA LEU A 661 -4.50 -37.28 1.54
C LEU A 661 -5.56 -38.13 2.26
N PRO A 662 -5.61 -39.48 2.10
CA PRO A 662 -6.51 -40.31 2.89
C PRO A 662 -6.29 -40.17 4.40
N GLU A 663 -5.02 -40.09 4.84
CA GLU A 663 -4.67 -39.84 6.25
C GLU A 663 -5.18 -38.46 6.70
N ALA A 664 -4.93 -37.41 5.91
CA ALA A 664 -5.42 -36.06 6.22
C ALA A 664 -6.96 -35.98 6.34
N ILE A 665 -7.68 -36.74 5.51
CA ILE A 665 -9.15 -36.85 5.59
C ILE A 665 -9.58 -37.58 6.86
N ALA A 666 -8.91 -38.67 7.22
CA ALA A 666 -9.21 -39.43 8.43
C ALA A 666 -9.00 -38.58 9.69
N GLU A 667 -7.92 -37.80 9.73
CA GLU A 667 -7.61 -36.88 10.83
C GLU A 667 -8.59 -35.71 10.93
N ARG A 668 -9.13 -35.23 9.80
CA ARG A 668 -10.13 -34.14 9.74
C ARG A 668 -11.36 -34.43 10.62
N GLY A 669 -11.76 -35.71 10.70
CA GLY A 669 -12.92 -36.19 11.45
C GLY A 669 -12.63 -36.55 12.90
N GLN A 670 -11.44 -36.29 13.42
CA GLN A 670 -11.07 -36.56 14.83
C GLN A 670 -11.02 -35.29 15.69
N ASP A 671 -11.20 -34.14 15.06
CA ASP A 671 -11.14 -32.85 15.71
C ASP A 671 -12.42 -32.58 16.53
N GLY A 672 -12.28 -32.21 17.80
CA GLY A 672 -13.39 -31.86 18.69
C GLY A 672 -14.16 -30.59 18.26
N PRO A 673 -15.10 -30.09 19.09
CA PRO A 673 -15.96 -28.96 18.75
C PRO A 673 -15.16 -27.69 18.48
N ILE A 674 -15.55 -26.98 17.42
CA ILE A 674 -14.93 -25.72 16.98
C ILE A 674 -15.43 -24.58 17.88
N ARG A 675 -14.54 -24.03 18.70
CA ARG A 675 -14.81 -22.86 19.56
C ARG A 675 -14.28 -21.55 19.00
N ARG A 676 -13.25 -21.59 18.13
CA ARG A 676 -12.70 -20.44 17.41
C ARG A 676 -12.64 -20.69 15.91
N ALA A 677 -12.91 -19.67 15.11
CA ALA A 677 -12.94 -19.77 13.65
C ALA A 677 -11.53 -19.59 13.04
N ASP A 678 -11.23 -20.25 11.91
CA ASP A 678 -9.89 -20.22 11.31
C ASP A 678 -9.32 -18.81 11.06
N PRO A 679 -10.09 -17.82 10.53
CA PRO A 679 -9.55 -16.48 10.34
C PRO A 679 -9.12 -15.81 11.66
N GLU A 680 -9.82 -16.09 12.76
CA GLU A 680 -9.45 -15.61 14.08
C GLU A 680 -8.12 -16.25 14.53
N ILE A 681 -7.95 -17.55 14.31
CA ILE A 681 -6.75 -18.30 14.70
C ILE A 681 -5.54 -17.85 13.90
N PHE A 682 -5.67 -17.68 12.57
CA PHE A 682 -4.57 -17.18 11.75
C PHE A 682 -4.19 -15.74 12.13
N GLN A 683 -5.12 -14.94 12.65
CA GLN A 683 -4.81 -13.63 13.18
C GLN A 683 -4.26 -13.65 14.62
N ALA A 684 -4.38 -14.76 15.36
CA ALA A 684 -3.99 -14.82 16.77
C ALA A 684 -2.50 -14.57 17.01
N GLY A 685 -1.63 -14.83 16.02
CA GLY A 685 -0.22 -14.44 16.06
C GLY A 685 0.06 -13.06 15.43
N SER A 686 -0.78 -12.55 14.53
CA SER A 686 -0.57 -11.22 13.94
C SER A 686 -0.93 -10.09 14.91
N ARG A 687 -1.85 -10.37 15.85
CA ARG A 687 -2.34 -9.47 16.89
C ARG A 687 -1.29 -9.29 17.98
N VAL A 688 -0.87 -8.06 18.23
CA VAL A 688 0.16 -7.71 19.22
C VAL A 688 -0.44 -7.64 20.65
N TRP A 689 -1.68 -8.11 20.86
CA TRP A 689 -2.53 -7.68 21.99
C TRP A 689 -3.15 -8.84 22.76
N ASP A 690 -3.24 -8.66 24.08
CA ASP A 690 -3.81 -9.59 25.06
C ASP A 690 -5.33 -9.73 24.88
N LEU A 691 -5.79 -10.90 24.45
CA LEU A 691 -7.21 -11.23 24.26
C LEU A 691 -8.02 -11.14 25.57
N ARG A 692 -7.38 -11.23 26.76
CA ARG A 692 -8.08 -11.11 28.05
C ARG A 692 -8.59 -9.71 28.35
N ARG A 693 -8.02 -8.66 27.75
CA ARG A 693 -8.57 -7.29 27.88
C ARG A 693 -9.98 -7.17 27.30
N TRP A 694 -10.38 -8.08 26.40
CA TRP A 694 -11.56 -7.92 25.56
C TRP A 694 -12.75 -8.80 25.98
N SER A 695 -12.56 -9.69 26.96
CA SER A 695 -13.63 -10.48 27.57
C SER A 695 -14.32 -9.78 28.74
N GLN A 696 -13.74 -8.68 29.27
CA GLN A 696 -14.36 -7.84 30.29
C GLN A 696 -14.95 -6.56 29.67
N PRO A 697 -16.12 -6.08 30.13
CA PRO A 697 -16.65 -4.80 29.66
C PRO A 697 -15.69 -3.66 30.04
N ALA A 698 -15.29 -2.84 29.07
CA ALA A 698 -14.51 -1.64 29.39
C ALA A 698 -15.37 -0.68 30.22
N ALA A 699 -14.79 -0.13 31.29
CA ALA A 699 -15.45 0.90 32.07
C ALA A 699 -15.74 2.13 31.19
N PRO A 700 -16.92 2.75 31.31
CA PRO A 700 -17.27 3.93 30.52
C PRO A 700 -16.27 5.08 30.78
N ARG A 701 -15.78 5.70 29.71
CA ARG A 701 -14.81 6.80 29.77
C ARG A 701 -15.50 8.15 29.64
N LEU A 702 -14.99 9.15 30.36
CA LEU A 702 -15.44 10.54 30.24
C LEU A 702 -15.22 11.11 28.82
N ARG A 703 -14.10 10.74 28.19
CA ARG A 703 -13.77 11.05 26.80
C ARG A 703 -13.60 9.73 26.04
N PRO A 704 -14.53 9.36 25.16
CA PRO A 704 -14.37 8.15 24.37
C PRO A 704 -13.14 8.25 23.46
N LYS A 705 -12.42 7.14 23.31
CA LYS A 705 -11.23 7.04 22.49
C LYS A 705 -11.60 6.56 21.10
N VAL A 706 -11.20 7.32 20.08
CA VAL A 706 -11.58 7.11 18.68
C VAL A 706 -10.35 6.94 17.81
N LEU A 707 -10.33 5.91 16.98
CA LEU A 707 -9.36 5.79 15.89
C LEU A 707 -10.01 6.25 14.58
N ALA A 708 -9.52 7.36 14.01
CA ALA A 708 -9.98 7.87 12.72
C ALA A 708 -9.03 7.44 11.60
N LEU A 709 -9.55 6.76 10.57
CA LEU A 709 -8.81 6.34 9.38
C LEU A 709 -9.14 7.28 8.22
N ALA A 710 -8.13 7.87 7.58
CA ALA A 710 -8.30 8.82 6.49
C ALA A 710 -7.49 8.45 5.22
N PRO A 711 -8.07 8.55 4.01
CA PRO A 711 -7.40 8.17 2.76
C PRO A 711 -6.34 9.19 2.31
N TYR A 712 -6.33 10.36 2.93
CA TYR A 712 -5.33 11.40 2.70
C TYR A 712 -5.22 12.27 3.97
N CYS A 713 -4.14 13.05 4.08
CA CYS A 713 -3.93 13.95 5.21
C CYS A 713 -5.03 15.03 5.30
N PRO A 714 -5.69 15.23 6.46
CA PRO A 714 -6.67 16.29 6.62
C PRO A 714 -6.03 17.70 6.68
N TYR A 715 -4.72 17.80 6.91
CA TYR A 715 -3.99 19.07 6.99
C TYR A 715 -2.86 19.16 5.95
N PRO A 716 -2.67 20.32 5.27
CA PRO A 716 -3.54 21.49 5.29
C PRO A 716 -4.89 21.21 4.60
N PRO A 717 -6.00 21.84 5.04
CA PRO A 717 -7.34 21.61 4.50
C PRO A 717 -7.47 22.22 3.10
N SER A 718 -6.94 21.52 2.10
CA SER A 718 -6.71 22.02 0.73
C SER A 718 -7.88 21.78 -0.23
N HIS A 719 -8.76 20.83 0.06
CA HIS A 719 -9.96 20.52 -0.73
C HIS A 719 -11.12 20.07 0.17
N GLY A 720 -12.32 19.93 -0.39
CA GLY A 720 -13.56 19.78 0.39
C GLY A 720 -13.56 18.64 1.41
N GLY A 721 -13.04 17.45 1.05
CA GLY A 721 -12.96 16.33 1.98
C GLY A 721 -11.90 16.54 3.09
N ALA A 722 -10.76 17.14 2.77
CA ALA A 722 -9.75 17.51 3.77
C ALA A 722 -10.28 18.58 4.74
N VAL A 723 -10.96 19.61 4.22
CA VAL A 723 -11.66 20.63 5.02
C VAL A 723 -12.65 19.96 5.98
N ARG A 724 -13.51 19.08 5.50
CA ARG A 724 -14.48 18.37 6.35
C ARG A 724 -13.80 17.62 7.49
N MET A 725 -12.84 16.75 7.16
CA MET A 725 -12.16 15.93 8.17
C MET A 725 -11.44 16.81 9.18
N TRP A 726 -10.74 17.86 8.72
CA TRP A 726 -10.09 18.82 9.59
C TRP A 726 -11.09 19.52 10.53
N GLU A 727 -12.15 20.12 10.00
CA GLU A 727 -13.11 20.91 10.77
C GLU A 727 -13.87 20.04 11.80
N LEU A 728 -14.21 18.79 11.45
CA LEU A 728 -14.92 17.89 12.36
C LEU A 728 -14.00 17.26 13.39
N LEU A 729 -12.88 16.66 12.97
CA LEU A 729 -12.00 15.93 13.89
C LEU A 729 -11.36 16.86 14.92
N THR A 730 -10.96 18.08 14.53
CA THR A 730 -10.40 19.06 15.49
C THR A 730 -11.41 19.52 16.53
N ARG A 731 -12.68 19.75 16.14
CA ARG A 731 -13.76 20.09 17.09
C ARG A 731 -14.13 18.92 17.99
N LEU A 732 -14.18 17.72 17.44
CA LEU A 732 -14.48 16.51 18.21
C LEU A 732 -13.36 16.17 19.20
N ALA A 733 -12.12 16.52 18.89
CA ALA A 733 -10.97 16.37 19.79
C ALA A 733 -11.14 17.14 21.12
N ALA A 734 -12.05 18.12 21.21
CA ALA A 734 -12.38 18.78 22.48
C ALA A 734 -13.17 17.87 23.46
N THR A 735 -13.90 16.88 22.94
CA THR A 735 -14.79 16.01 23.74
C THR A 735 -14.45 14.52 23.65
N HIS A 736 -13.57 14.14 22.72
CA HIS A 736 -13.11 12.78 22.46
C HIS A 736 -11.58 12.77 22.41
N GLU A 737 -10.98 11.62 22.69
CA GLU A 737 -9.55 11.40 22.46
C GLU A 737 -9.39 10.75 21.09
N ILE A 738 -8.92 11.52 20.10
CA ILE A 738 -8.86 11.07 18.70
C ILE A 738 -7.43 10.73 18.35
N HIS A 739 -7.21 9.48 17.94
CA HIS A 739 -6.00 9.03 17.26
C HIS A 739 -6.26 9.02 15.75
N LEU A 740 -5.34 9.57 14.98
CA LEU A 740 -5.47 9.70 13.53
C LEU A 740 -4.49 8.76 12.82
N ALA A 741 -5.00 7.95 11.90
CA ALA A 741 -4.19 7.22 10.93
C ALA A 741 -4.57 7.66 9.52
N ALA A 742 -3.69 8.39 8.85
CA ALA A 742 -3.94 8.95 7.52
C ALA A 742 -2.89 8.48 6.52
N MET A 743 -3.30 8.26 5.27
CA MET A 743 -2.36 8.04 4.18
C MET A 743 -1.84 9.38 3.64
N VAL A 744 -0.62 9.41 3.10
CA VAL A 744 -0.01 10.58 2.46
C VAL A 744 0.62 10.20 1.12
N GLU A 745 0.54 11.07 0.12
CA GLU A 745 1.01 10.80 -1.24
C GLU A 745 2.42 11.30 -1.51
N ARG A 746 2.92 12.22 -0.69
CA ARG A 746 4.24 12.84 -0.85
C ARG A 746 4.94 12.94 0.49
N ASP A 747 6.26 12.83 0.50
CA ASP A 747 7.03 12.90 1.75
C ASP A 747 6.92 14.27 2.42
N ALA A 748 6.73 15.34 1.64
CA ALA A 748 6.46 16.68 2.16
C ALA A 748 5.20 16.75 3.05
N GLU A 749 4.21 15.87 2.83
CA GLU A 749 2.99 15.82 3.63
C GLU A 749 3.23 15.18 5.00
N LEU A 750 4.35 14.48 5.21
CA LEU A 750 4.75 13.98 6.53
C LEU A 750 5.05 15.12 7.51
N ALA A 751 5.43 16.31 7.01
CA ALA A 751 5.63 17.51 7.82
C ALA A 751 4.33 17.99 8.48
N ALA A 752 3.16 17.59 7.97
CA ALA A 752 1.87 17.90 8.60
C ALA A 752 1.72 17.28 9.99
N ARG A 753 2.55 16.28 10.34
CA ARG A 753 2.52 15.60 11.64
C ARG A 753 2.59 16.58 12.81
N GLU A 754 3.50 17.54 12.76
CA GLU A 754 3.70 18.51 13.86
C GLU A 754 2.43 19.32 14.14
N GLU A 755 1.70 19.71 13.09
CA GLU A 755 0.43 20.43 13.26
C GLU A 755 -0.68 19.50 13.77
N LEU A 756 -0.73 18.27 13.27
CA LEU A 756 -1.74 17.28 13.67
C LEU A 756 -1.61 16.88 15.14
N GLU A 757 -0.38 16.72 15.63
CA GLU A 757 -0.09 16.32 17.02
C GLU A 757 -0.53 17.38 18.06
N LYS A 758 -0.82 18.61 17.65
CA LYS A 758 -1.44 19.64 18.50
C LYS A 758 -2.87 19.30 18.90
N TYR A 759 -3.56 18.50 18.08
CA TYR A 759 -4.98 18.15 18.27
C TYR A 759 -5.18 16.66 18.55
N PHE A 760 -4.32 15.80 18.01
CA PHE A 760 -4.44 14.35 18.07
C PHE A 760 -3.26 13.75 18.83
N PRO A 761 -3.48 13.14 20.02
CA PRO A 761 -2.39 12.59 20.84
C PRO A 761 -1.54 11.52 20.15
N ARG A 762 -2.10 10.84 19.13
CA ARG A 762 -1.35 9.93 18.27
C ARG A 762 -1.70 10.18 16.81
N VAL A 763 -0.66 10.34 16.00
CA VAL A 763 -0.75 10.53 14.56
C VAL A 763 0.12 9.50 13.85
N HIS A 764 -0.51 8.69 13.00
CA HIS A 764 0.16 7.77 12.09
C HIS A 764 -0.04 8.25 10.65
N LEU A 765 1.03 8.78 10.03
CA LEU A 765 1.04 9.13 8.62
C LEU A 765 1.73 8.01 7.82
N HIS A 766 0.97 7.38 6.92
CA HIS A 766 1.45 6.28 6.09
C HIS A 766 1.71 6.74 4.66
N ARG A 767 2.97 6.66 4.22
CA ARG A 767 3.37 7.01 2.86
C ARG A 767 2.82 6.00 1.85
N ARG A 768 1.90 6.44 1.00
CA ARG A 768 1.24 5.63 -0.03
C ARG A 768 2.22 5.29 -1.16
N GLY A 769 2.72 4.06 -1.16
CA GLY A 769 3.54 3.51 -2.25
C GLY A 769 2.71 3.04 -3.45
N ALA A 770 3.31 2.22 -4.31
CA ALA A 770 2.54 1.47 -5.30
C ALA A 770 1.55 0.55 -4.57
N PRO A 771 0.30 0.43 -5.04
CA PRO A 771 -0.69 -0.40 -4.37
C PRO A 771 -0.26 -1.87 -4.40
N ASP A 772 -0.50 -2.57 -3.28
CA ASP A 772 -0.28 -4.00 -3.20
C ASP A 772 -1.25 -4.78 -4.09
N VAL A 773 -0.98 -6.08 -4.29
CA VAL A 773 -1.81 -6.94 -5.14
C VAL A 773 -3.21 -7.10 -4.54
N ALA A 774 -4.16 -6.34 -5.05
CA ALA A 774 -5.57 -6.43 -4.69
C ALA A 774 -6.30 -7.54 -5.49
N PRO A 775 -7.39 -8.12 -4.94
CA PRO A 775 -8.25 -9.02 -5.70
C PRO A 775 -8.82 -8.34 -6.96
N LEU A 776 -8.80 -9.03 -8.10
CA LEU A 776 -9.29 -8.51 -9.39
C LEU A 776 -10.74 -7.99 -9.34
N TRP A 777 -11.52 -8.45 -8.35
CA TRP A 777 -12.92 -8.09 -8.20
C TRP A 777 -13.16 -6.88 -7.28
N TRP A 778 -12.14 -6.35 -6.61
CA TRP A 778 -12.21 -5.06 -5.91
C TRP A 778 -12.27 -3.92 -6.92
N PRO A 779 -13.07 -2.88 -6.72
CA PRO A 779 -13.06 -1.68 -7.57
C PRO A 779 -11.66 -1.08 -7.69
N ALA A 780 -11.35 -0.44 -8.81
CA ALA A 780 -10.06 0.21 -9.06
C ALA A 780 -9.75 1.27 -8.00
N SER A 781 -10.74 2.07 -7.61
CA SER A 781 -10.63 3.08 -6.54
C SER A 781 -10.38 2.50 -5.15
N VAL A 782 -10.70 1.24 -4.91
CA VAL A 782 -10.38 0.53 -3.66
C VAL A 782 -8.99 -0.09 -3.76
N ALA A 783 -8.70 -0.73 -4.90
CA ALA A 783 -7.41 -1.37 -5.16
C ALA A 783 -6.24 -0.37 -5.10
N GLU A 784 -6.47 0.89 -5.48
CA GLU A 784 -5.51 1.98 -5.39
C GLU A 784 -5.02 2.26 -3.95
N PHE A 785 -5.80 1.86 -2.94
CA PHE A 785 -5.48 2.05 -1.52
C PHE A 785 -5.02 0.76 -0.83
N ALA A 786 -4.85 -0.34 -1.57
CA ALA A 786 -4.36 -1.59 -1.01
C ALA A 786 -2.93 -1.43 -0.47
N SER A 787 -2.76 -1.60 0.84
CA SER A 787 -1.46 -1.53 1.52
C SER A 787 -1.45 -2.48 2.72
N GLU A 788 -0.68 -3.55 2.64
CA GLU A 788 -0.48 -4.49 3.75
C GLU A 788 0.21 -3.81 4.93
N ASP A 789 1.11 -2.85 4.67
CA ASP A 789 1.77 -2.08 5.73
C ASP A 789 0.80 -1.19 6.49
N PHE A 790 -0.11 -0.52 5.78
CA PHE A 790 -1.15 0.27 6.44
C PHE A 790 -2.10 -0.64 7.23
N ALA A 791 -2.53 -1.77 6.66
CA ALA A 791 -3.33 -2.76 7.39
C ALA A 791 -2.65 -3.23 8.69
N ARG A 792 -1.35 -3.56 8.62
CA ARG A 792 -0.55 -3.93 9.80
C ARG A 792 -0.46 -2.80 10.82
N ALA A 793 -0.36 -1.55 10.38
CA ALA A 793 -0.33 -0.39 11.28
C ALA A 793 -1.68 -0.18 11.97
N ILE A 794 -2.80 -0.35 11.26
CA ILE A 794 -4.13 -0.26 11.85
C ILE A 794 -4.37 -1.40 12.84
N ASP A 795 -4.05 -2.64 12.48
CA ASP A 795 -4.17 -3.79 13.40
C ASP A 795 -3.29 -3.63 14.64
N ARG A 796 -2.13 -2.98 14.48
CA ARG A 796 -1.28 -2.60 15.61
C ARG A 796 -2.01 -1.58 16.47
N LEU A 797 -2.27 -0.38 15.95
CA LEU A 797 -2.94 0.67 16.72
C LEU A 797 -4.19 0.16 17.45
N ALA A 798 -5.04 -0.58 16.73
CA ALA A 798 -6.34 -1.08 17.18
C ALA A 798 -6.31 -2.05 18.36
N GLY A 799 -5.16 -2.59 18.77
CA GLY A 799 -5.12 -3.26 20.08
C GLY A 799 -3.99 -2.85 21.01
N GLU A 800 -3.11 -1.95 20.57
CA GLU A 800 -2.19 -1.22 21.45
C GLU A 800 -3.01 -0.39 22.45
N GLU A 801 -4.14 0.09 21.95
CA GLU A 801 -5.13 0.88 22.65
C GLU A 801 -6.49 0.18 22.63
N ASP A 802 -7.26 0.37 23.70
CA ASP A 802 -8.67 -0.03 23.74
C ASP A 802 -9.53 1.12 23.21
N TYR A 803 -9.90 1.09 21.93
CA TYR A 803 -10.78 2.10 21.32
C TYR A 803 -12.25 1.82 21.62
N ASP A 804 -13.00 2.89 21.83
CA ASP A 804 -14.46 2.82 21.94
C ASP A 804 -15.10 2.82 20.55
N LEU A 805 -14.48 3.50 19.59
CA LEU A 805 -14.97 3.66 18.22
C LEU A 805 -13.82 3.72 17.21
N ILE A 806 -14.02 3.14 16.03
CA ILE A 806 -13.15 3.27 14.86
C ILE A 806 -13.97 3.89 13.73
N GLN A 807 -13.59 5.10 13.32
CA GLN A 807 -14.20 5.80 12.20
C GLN A 807 -13.35 5.63 10.95
N VAL A 808 -13.98 5.25 9.84
CA VAL A 808 -13.34 5.18 8.52
C VAL A 808 -13.92 6.27 7.63
N GLU A 809 -13.06 7.18 7.18
CA GLU A 809 -13.41 8.19 6.19
C GLU A 809 -13.33 7.58 4.79
N TYR A 810 -14.43 7.66 4.05
CA TYR A 810 -14.66 7.01 2.75
C TYR A 810 -14.76 5.47 2.80
N PRO A 811 -15.72 4.87 2.07
CA PRO A 811 -15.86 3.42 2.00
C PRO A 811 -14.62 2.71 1.46
N ILE A 812 -13.83 3.37 0.61
CA ILE A 812 -12.64 2.78 -0.02
C ILE A 812 -11.62 2.24 0.98
N LEU A 813 -11.61 2.75 2.22
CA LEU A 813 -10.75 2.27 3.30
C LEU A 813 -11.41 1.19 4.18
N ALA A 814 -12.66 0.81 3.93
CA ALA A 814 -13.39 -0.13 4.79
C ALA A 814 -12.77 -1.55 4.84
N HIS A 815 -11.87 -1.87 3.91
CA HIS A 815 -11.09 -3.11 3.97
C HIS A 815 -10.03 -3.12 5.09
N PHE A 816 -9.69 -1.95 5.66
CA PHE A 816 -8.83 -1.80 6.84
C PHE A 816 -9.58 -1.90 8.17
N LEU A 817 -10.90 -2.05 8.17
CA LEU A 817 -11.65 -2.24 9.43
C LEU A 817 -11.15 -3.50 10.15
N PRO A 818 -10.60 -3.38 11.37
CA PRO A 818 -10.06 -4.53 12.08
C PRO A 818 -11.19 -5.49 12.49
N THR A 819 -10.86 -6.78 12.50
CA THR A 819 -11.77 -7.85 12.90
C THR A 819 -11.51 -8.29 14.34
N GLY A 820 -12.57 -8.63 15.08
CA GLY A 820 -12.43 -9.12 16.47
C GLY A 820 -12.17 -8.02 17.51
N VAL A 821 -12.31 -6.74 17.17
CA VAL A 821 -12.25 -5.63 18.12
C VAL A 821 -13.65 -5.31 18.70
N ARG A 822 -13.71 -4.93 19.99
CA ARG A 822 -14.89 -4.39 20.70
C ARG A 822 -15.36 -3.04 20.15
N ALA A 823 -14.43 -2.22 19.65
CA ALA A 823 -14.70 -0.87 19.19
C ALA A 823 -15.82 -0.85 18.15
N LYS A 824 -16.73 0.13 18.28
CA LYS A 824 -17.80 0.35 17.31
C LYS A 824 -17.25 0.85 15.99
N LYS A 825 -17.71 0.29 14.88
CA LYS A 825 -17.18 0.58 13.54
C LYS A 825 -18.12 1.53 12.83
N VAL A 826 -17.63 2.71 12.50
CA VAL A 826 -18.39 3.75 11.81
C VAL A 826 -17.76 4.03 10.46
N ILE A 827 -18.56 4.03 9.40
CA ILE A 827 -18.10 4.43 8.06
C ILE A 827 -18.75 5.75 7.68
N SER A 828 -17.93 6.71 7.28
CA SER A 828 -18.31 8.03 6.79
C SER A 828 -18.35 8.00 5.26
N GLU A 829 -19.57 7.96 4.74
CA GLU A 829 -19.94 7.96 3.32
C GLU A 829 -19.87 9.39 2.77
N ILE A 830 -18.64 9.91 2.60
CA ILE A 830 -18.43 11.27 2.07
C ILE A 830 -18.86 11.36 0.60
N ASP A 831 -18.64 10.28 -0.17
CA ASP A 831 -19.14 10.11 -1.54
C ASP A 831 -19.72 8.70 -1.69
N VAL A 832 -20.96 8.59 -2.18
CA VAL A 832 -21.57 7.30 -2.51
C VAL A 832 -21.08 6.84 -3.89
N TYR A 833 -20.02 6.03 -3.92
CA TYR A 833 -19.28 5.76 -5.15
C TYR A 833 -20.08 4.95 -6.17
N HIS A 834 -20.92 3.98 -5.77
CA HIS A 834 -21.70 3.24 -6.76
C HIS A 834 -22.67 4.16 -7.52
N VAL A 835 -23.21 5.20 -6.86
CA VAL A 835 -24.06 6.21 -7.50
C VAL A 835 -23.22 7.08 -8.44
N ALA A 836 -22.03 7.50 -8.00
CA ALA A 836 -21.10 8.26 -8.85
C ALA A 836 -20.71 7.46 -10.11
N TYR A 837 -20.37 6.17 -9.96
CA TYR A 837 -20.08 5.29 -11.09
C TYR A 837 -21.29 5.00 -11.96
N GLN A 838 -22.50 4.88 -11.38
CA GLN A 838 -23.73 4.73 -12.15
C GLN A 838 -23.93 5.94 -13.07
N ARG A 839 -23.86 7.16 -12.51
CA ARG A 839 -23.99 8.41 -13.28
C ARG A 839 -22.91 8.50 -14.36
N ALA A 840 -21.65 8.19 -14.03
CA ALA A 840 -20.55 8.16 -14.99
C ALA A 840 -20.81 7.17 -16.13
N ALA A 841 -21.30 5.96 -15.82
CA ALA A 841 -21.64 4.95 -16.82
C ALA A 841 -22.84 5.36 -17.69
N GLU A 842 -23.77 6.15 -17.16
CA GLU A 842 -24.92 6.66 -17.93
C GLU A 842 -24.53 7.71 -18.97
N LEU A 843 -23.43 8.44 -18.74
CA LEU A 843 -22.86 9.39 -19.69
C LEU A 843 -22.08 8.70 -20.83
N GLN A 844 -21.69 7.44 -20.66
CA GLN A 844 -20.91 6.70 -21.67
C GLN A 844 -21.81 6.13 -22.78
N ARG A 845 -21.31 6.18 -24.02
CA ARG A 845 -21.93 5.50 -25.17
C ARG A 845 -21.45 4.05 -25.24
N TRP A 846 -22.18 3.22 -25.97
CA TRP A 846 -21.71 1.88 -26.31
C TRP A 846 -20.47 1.98 -27.23
N PRO A 847 -19.42 1.14 -27.02
CA PRO A 847 -19.30 0.05 -26.05
C PRO A 847 -18.69 0.45 -24.69
N ALA A 848 -18.16 1.67 -24.52
CA ALA A 848 -17.51 2.15 -23.29
C ALA A 848 -18.40 2.10 -22.03
N ARG A 849 -19.72 2.06 -22.22
CA ARG A 849 -20.72 1.85 -21.16
C ARG A 849 -20.58 0.51 -20.43
N LEU A 850 -20.14 -0.56 -21.10
CA LEU A 850 -19.99 -1.89 -20.50
C LEU A 850 -18.94 -1.93 -19.37
N PRO A 851 -17.66 -1.55 -19.60
CA PRO A 851 -16.67 -1.55 -18.53
C PRO A 851 -17.03 -0.60 -17.40
N ALA A 852 -17.64 0.56 -17.68
CA ALA A 852 -18.10 1.50 -16.65
C ALA A 852 -19.23 0.90 -15.78
N ARG A 853 -20.18 0.16 -16.37
CA ARG A 853 -21.21 -0.56 -15.60
C ARG A 853 -20.62 -1.71 -14.78
N TYR A 854 -19.62 -2.41 -15.31
CA TYR A 854 -18.92 -3.45 -14.56
C TYR A 854 -18.21 -2.86 -13.33
N GLU A 855 -17.58 -1.70 -13.48
CA GLU A 855 -16.96 -0.97 -12.37
C GLU A 855 -17.98 -0.56 -11.30
N MET A 856 -19.13 -0.04 -11.73
CA MET A 856 -20.25 0.27 -10.84
C MET A 856 -20.72 -0.95 -10.04
N LEU A 857 -20.86 -2.12 -10.67
CA LEU A 857 -21.27 -3.36 -9.99
C LEU A 857 -20.22 -3.85 -8.98
N ARG A 858 -18.92 -3.72 -9.31
CA ARG A 858 -17.84 -4.02 -8.36
C ARG A 858 -17.94 -3.12 -7.12
N MET A 859 -18.17 -1.82 -7.32
CA MET A 859 -18.27 -0.86 -6.23
C MET A 859 -19.51 -1.08 -5.38
N PHE A 860 -20.66 -1.31 -6.02
CA PHE A 860 -21.90 -1.64 -5.32
C PHE A 860 -21.73 -2.82 -4.36
N ARG A 861 -21.10 -3.90 -4.84
CA ARG A 861 -20.83 -5.07 -3.98
C ARG A 861 -19.87 -4.73 -2.85
N TYR A 862 -18.81 -3.98 -3.13
CA TYR A 862 -17.83 -3.59 -2.12
C TYR A 862 -18.44 -2.71 -1.03
N GLU A 863 -19.24 -1.69 -1.40
CA GLU A 863 -19.93 -0.82 -0.44
C GLU A 863 -20.97 -1.59 0.38
N ALA A 864 -21.70 -2.55 -0.22
CA ALA A 864 -22.61 -3.42 0.53
C ALA A 864 -21.86 -4.30 1.55
N GLU A 865 -20.74 -4.91 1.17
CA GLU A 865 -19.88 -5.70 2.07
C GLU A 865 -19.22 -4.84 3.16
N ALA A 866 -18.86 -3.59 2.85
CA ALA A 866 -18.35 -2.62 3.82
C ALA A 866 -19.43 -2.22 4.81
N ALA A 867 -20.61 -1.87 4.32
CA ALA A 867 -21.75 -1.47 5.14
C ALA A 867 -22.16 -2.57 6.13
N ALA A 868 -22.20 -3.82 5.69
CA ALA A 868 -22.54 -4.97 6.54
C ALA A 868 -21.53 -5.24 7.67
N ARG A 869 -20.29 -4.72 7.56
CA ARG A 869 -19.25 -4.85 8.59
C ARG A 869 -19.20 -3.68 9.57
N ALA A 870 -19.96 -2.61 9.31
CA ALA A 870 -20.05 -1.44 10.17
C ALA A 870 -21.23 -1.55 11.15
N ASP A 871 -21.10 -0.91 12.32
CA ASP A 871 -22.18 -0.72 13.27
C ASP A 871 -23.07 0.49 12.90
N LEU A 872 -22.50 1.49 12.22
CA LEU A 872 -23.17 2.73 11.82
C LEU A 872 -22.59 3.31 10.53
N LEU A 873 -23.46 3.83 9.66
CA LEU A 873 -23.08 4.63 8.49
C LEU A 873 -23.42 6.11 8.70
N LEU A 874 -22.52 6.99 8.31
CA LEU A 874 -22.72 8.44 8.28
C LEU A 874 -22.81 8.92 6.83
N ALA A 875 -23.94 9.48 6.43
CA ALA A 875 -24.16 9.99 5.08
C ALA A 875 -24.17 11.53 5.07
N MET A 876 -23.76 12.15 3.95
CA MET A 876 -23.67 13.61 3.85
C MET A 876 -25.02 14.31 3.62
N SER A 877 -26.01 13.58 3.12
CA SER A 877 -27.35 14.10 2.86
C SER A 877 -28.40 13.01 3.03
N GLU A 878 -29.68 13.39 3.06
CA GLU A 878 -30.76 12.38 3.06
C GLU A 878 -30.81 11.56 1.76
N ALA A 879 -30.38 12.13 0.64
CA ALA A 879 -30.29 11.40 -0.63
C ALA A 879 -29.20 10.32 -0.57
N ASP A 880 -28.05 10.65 0.03
CA ASP A 880 -26.97 9.69 0.28
C ASP A 880 -27.43 8.63 1.29
N ALA A 881 -28.08 9.04 2.39
CA ALA A 881 -28.61 8.13 3.39
C ALA A 881 -29.63 7.14 2.80
N ALA A 882 -30.53 7.60 1.92
CA ALA A 882 -31.45 6.73 1.20
C ALA A 882 -30.73 5.73 0.29
N SER A 883 -29.58 6.09 -0.25
CA SER A 883 -28.75 5.19 -1.05
C SER A 883 -28.04 4.15 -0.18
N CYS A 884 -27.47 4.56 0.96
CA CYS A 884 -26.87 3.65 1.94
C CYS A 884 -27.90 2.66 2.53
N ARG A 885 -29.12 3.12 2.84
CA ARG A 885 -30.23 2.26 3.34
C ARG A 885 -30.67 1.20 2.32
N ARG A 886 -30.40 1.40 1.03
CA ARG A 886 -30.65 0.39 -0.02
C ARG A 886 -29.52 -0.64 -0.14
N LEU A 887 -28.32 -0.33 0.36
CA LEU A 887 -27.17 -1.25 0.35
C LEU A 887 -27.18 -2.24 1.51
N SER A 888 -27.60 -1.81 2.70
CA SER A 888 -27.56 -2.61 3.93
C SER A 888 -28.67 -2.22 4.91
N SER A 889 -28.97 -3.12 5.86
CA SER A 889 -29.80 -2.86 7.03
C SER A 889 -29.07 -2.12 8.15
N THR A 890 -27.77 -1.83 7.98
CA THR A 890 -26.96 -1.07 8.93
C THR A 890 -27.60 0.30 9.22
N PRO A 891 -27.68 0.73 10.49
CA PRO A 891 -28.19 2.07 10.84
C PRO A 891 -27.47 3.18 10.08
N VAL A 892 -28.22 4.18 9.60
CA VAL A 892 -27.68 5.33 8.86
C VAL A 892 -28.09 6.62 9.56
N ARG A 893 -27.15 7.55 9.73
CA ARG A 893 -27.36 8.92 10.24
C ARG A 893 -26.81 9.94 9.25
N VAL A 894 -27.43 11.11 9.18
CA VAL A 894 -26.97 12.19 8.31
C VAL A 894 -26.06 13.14 9.09
N ALA A 895 -24.83 13.31 8.62
CA ALA A 895 -23.85 14.27 9.12
C ALA A 895 -23.43 15.18 7.96
N PRO A 896 -24.14 16.29 7.71
CA PRO A 896 -23.97 17.06 6.49
C PRO A 896 -22.59 17.71 6.38
N ASN A 897 -22.27 18.20 5.19
CA ASN A 897 -21.18 19.15 5.02
C ASN A 897 -21.56 20.52 5.57
N GLY A 898 -20.57 21.33 5.96
CA GLY A 898 -20.80 22.58 6.65
C GLY A 898 -19.91 23.73 6.20
N VAL A 899 -19.98 24.81 6.97
CA VAL A 899 -19.24 26.05 6.81
C VAL A 899 -18.91 26.62 8.19
N ASP A 900 -17.80 27.34 8.29
CA ASP A 900 -17.47 28.10 9.48
C ASP A 900 -18.20 29.46 9.44
N THR A 901 -19.28 29.57 10.22
CA THR A 901 -20.09 30.79 10.28
C THR A 901 -19.41 31.97 10.96
N LYS A 902 -18.33 31.73 11.72
CA LYS A 902 -17.49 32.78 12.35
C LYS A 902 -16.53 33.35 11.32
N ARG A 903 -15.92 32.50 10.50
CA ARG A 903 -15.05 32.92 9.38
C ARG A 903 -15.84 33.70 8.32
N PHE A 904 -17.04 33.24 7.99
CA PHE A 904 -17.97 33.91 7.07
C PHE A 904 -19.06 34.63 7.87
N ALA A 905 -18.66 35.69 8.57
CA ALA A 905 -19.58 36.51 9.35
C ALA A 905 -20.67 37.12 8.46
N PHE A 906 -21.89 37.22 8.99
CA PHE A 906 -23.01 37.81 8.28
C PHE A 906 -22.79 39.31 8.05
N LEU A 907 -22.77 39.74 6.79
CA LEU A 907 -22.62 41.15 6.42
C LEU A 907 -23.89 41.64 5.69
N PRO A 908 -24.55 42.71 6.19
CA PRO A 908 -25.66 43.34 5.48
C PRO A 908 -25.24 43.79 4.08
N ARG A 909 -26.11 43.58 3.09
CA ARG A 909 -25.84 43.98 1.71
C ARG A 909 -25.85 45.50 1.58
N ARG A 910 -24.85 46.06 0.90
CA ARG A 910 -24.80 47.49 0.60
C ARG A 910 -25.90 47.82 -0.43
N PRO A 911 -26.80 48.79 -0.14
CA PRO A 911 -27.78 49.25 -1.12
C PRO A 911 -27.09 49.76 -2.39
N GLY A 912 -27.72 49.55 -3.55
CA GLY A 912 -27.22 50.08 -4.84
C GLY A 912 -26.10 49.27 -5.49
N VAL A 913 -25.53 48.25 -4.84
CA VAL A 913 -24.59 47.32 -5.46
C VAL A 913 -25.31 46.49 -6.54
N ARG A 914 -24.64 46.28 -7.68
CA ARG A 914 -25.17 45.53 -8.83
C ARG A 914 -24.23 44.42 -9.31
N GLU A 915 -23.36 43.94 -8.42
CA GLU A 915 -22.38 42.91 -8.73
C GLU A 915 -22.89 41.52 -8.32
N LEU A 916 -23.03 40.61 -9.28
CA LEU A 916 -23.29 39.19 -9.02
C LEU A 916 -21.97 38.43 -8.95
N LEU A 917 -21.88 37.49 -8.01
CA LEU A 917 -20.67 36.70 -7.76
C LEU A 917 -20.87 35.23 -8.10
N PHE A 918 -19.91 34.65 -8.81
CA PHE A 918 -19.72 33.21 -8.95
C PHE A 918 -18.35 32.82 -8.38
N VAL A 919 -18.30 31.73 -7.62
CA VAL A 919 -17.08 31.16 -7.05
C VAL A 919 -17.02 29.67 -7.34
N GLY A 920 -15.95 29.19 -7.97
CA GLY A 920 -15.78 27.77 -8.27
C GLY A 920 -14.33 27.36 -8.49
N ASN A 921 -13.99 26.10 -8.23
CA ASN A 921 -12.72 25.52 -8.69
C ASN A 921 -12.94 24.92 -10.08
N PHE A 922 -12.18 25.37 -11.08
CA PHE A 922 -12.42 25.00 -12.47
C PHE A 922 -11.78 23.67 -12.89
N ARG A 923 -11.03 23.00 -12.00
CA ARG A 923 -10.71 21.56 -12.16
C ARG A 923 -11.95 20.68 -12.05
N HIS A 924 -13.04 21.19 -11.47
CA HIS A 924 -14.32 20.53 -11.43
C HIS A 924 -15.17 20.94 -12.65
N PRO A 925 -15.34 20.06 -13.67
CA PRO A 925 -15.94 20.45 -14.96
C PRO A 925 -17.35 21.05 -14.90
N PRO A 926 -18.23 20.68 -13.94
CA PRO A 926 -19.53 21.34 -13.77
C PRO A 926 -19.47 22.85 -13.53
N ASN A 927 -18.41 23.38 -12.91
CA ASN A 927 -18.28 24.82 -12.65
C ASN A 927 -18.06 25.59 -13.95
N ALA A 928 -17.19 25.09 -14.83
CA ALA A 928 -16.92 25.69 -16.14
C ALA A 928 -18.17 25.64 -17.04
N ASP A 929 -18.86 24.51 -17.08
CA ASP A 929 -20.12 24.36 -17.83
C ASP A 929 -21.20 25.33 -17.35
N GLY A 930 -21.41 25.41 -16.04
CA GLY A 930 -22.43 26.24 -15.42
C GLY A 930 -22.22 27.72 -15.68
N ILE A 931 -21.01 28.24 -15.43
CA ILE A 931 -20.73 29.67 -15.63
C ILE A 931 -20.72 30.06 -17.11
N SER A 932 -20.25 29.18 -17.99
CA SER A 932 -20.25 29.43 -19.43
C SER A 932 -21.68 29.44 -19.99
N TRP A 933 -22.55 28.54 -19.51
CA TRP A 933 -23.97 28.59 -19.82
C TRP A 933 -24.62 29.87 -19.30
N PHE A 934 -24.36 30.25 -18.04
CA PHE A 934 -24.90 31.48 -17.47
C PHE A 934 -24.46 32.72 -18.26
N ALA A 935 -23.17 32.84 -18.59
CA ALA A 935 -22.65 33.99 -19.32
C ALA A 935 -23.20 34.08 -20.76
N ARG A 936 -23.50 32.95 -21.40
CA ARG A 936 -24.06 32.91 -22.76
C ARG A 936 -25.56 33.10 -22.81
N GLU A 937 -26.29 32.44 -21.91
CA GLU A 937 -27.75 32.34 -21.99
C GLU A 937 -28.48 33.22 -20.95
N VAL A 938 -27.87 33.55 -19.81
CA VAL A 938 -28.57 34.29 -18.74
C VAL A 938 -28.10 35.73 -18.68
N TRP A 939 -26.78 35.94 -18.70
CA TRP A 939 -26.15 37.25 -18.50
C TRP A 939 -26.59 38.33 -19.49
N PRO A 940 -26.76 38.07 -20.80
CA PRO A 940 -27.27 39.08 -21.73
C PRO A 940 -28.64 39.63 -21.30
N ARG A 941 -29.54 38.76 -20.83
CA ARG A 941 -30.89 39.15 -20.39
C ARG A 941 -30.86 40.02 -19.13
N VAL A 942 -29.91 39.77 -18.22
CA VAL A 942 -29.73 40.57 -17.00
C VAL A 942 -29.12 41.93 -17.35
N ARG A 943 -28.06 41.94 -18.16
CA ARG A 943 -27.37 43.16 -18.59
C ARG A 943 -28.27 44.09 -19.41
N ASP A 944 -29.09 43.54 -20.30
CA ASP A 944 -29.99 44.32 -21.15
C ASP A 944 -31.12 44.98 -20.32
N ALA A 945 -31.51 44.38 -19.19
CA ALA A 945 -32.50 44.94 -18.26
C ALA A 945 -31.87 45.83 -17.16
N GLU A 946 -30.61 45.62 -16.80
CA GLU A 946 -29.85 46.40 -15.82
C GLU A 946 -28.42 46.64 -16.33
N TRP A 947 -28.23 47.75 -17.04
CA TRP A 947 -26.96 48.08 -17.71
C TRP A 947 -25.79 48.31 -16.72
N SER A 948 -26.10 48.64 -15.46
CA SER A 948 -25.09 48.82 -14.41
C SER A 948 -24.66 47.51 -13.75
N ALA A 949 -25.30 46.38 -14.09
CA ALA A 949 -24.95 45.07 -13.54
C ALA A 949 -23.54 44.62 -13.95
N ARG A 950 -22.83 43.97 -13.04
CA ARG A 950 -21.51 43.37 -13.26
C ARG A 950 -21.48 41.93 -12.76
N LEU A 951 -20.70 41.08 -13.41
CA LEU A 951 -20.50 39.69 -13.03
C LEU A 951 -19.04 39.46 -12.62
N ILE A 952 -18.82 38.92 -11.43
CA ILE A 952 -17.50 38.52 -10.95
C ILE A 952 -17.43 36.99 -10.97
N VAL A 953 -16.41 36.46 -11.63
CA VAL A 953 -16.11 35.03 -11.73
C VAL A 953 -14.78 34.75 -11.05
N ALA A 954 -14.82 34.16 -9.85
CA ALA A 954 -13.63 33.87 -9.04
C ALA A 954 -13.36 32.37 -8.95
N GLY A 955 -12.09 31.97 -9.06
CA GLY A 955 -11.73 30.55 -9.07
C GLY A 955 -10.36 30.21 -9.63
N ALA A 956 -9.71 29.20 -9.05
CA ALA A 956 -8.45 28.65 -9.56
C ALA A 956 -8.64 27.88 -10.87
N ASP A 957 -7.60 27.88 -11.71
CA ASP A 957 -7.47 27.11 -12.95
C ASP A 957 -8.58 27.32 -14.02
N PRO A 958 -9.06 28.56 -14.28
CA PRO A 958 -10.14 28.79 -15.24
C PRO A 958 -9.71 28.35 -16.65
N PRO A 959 -10.45 27.46 -17.36
CA PRO A 959 -10.11 27.04 -18.70
C PRO A 959 -10.26 28.19 -19.71
N ALA A 960 -9.72 28.00 -20.92
CA ALA A 960 -9.72 29.03 -21.95
C ALA A 960 -11.12 29.58 -22.29
N GLU A 961 -12.18 28.77 -22.18
CA GLU A 961 -13.56 29.21 -22.37
C GLU A 961 -14.04 30.18 -21.28
N VAL A 962 -13.66 29.95 -20.02
CA VAL A 962 -14.01 30.83 -18.90
C VAL A 962 -13.17 32.10 -18.93
N ARG A 963 -11.87 32.01 -19.27
CA ARG A 963 -11.01 33.19 -19.41
C ARG A 963 -11.51 34.15 -20.48
N ARG A 964 -12.06 33.61 -21.59
CA ARG A 964 -12.66 34.40 -22.68
C ARG A 964 -13.91 35.19 -22.26
N LEU A 965 -14.55 34.84 -21.13
CA LEU A 965 -15.68 35.62 -20.62
C LEU A 965 -15.28 37.06 -20.26
N ALA A 966 -14.01 37.30 -19.90
CA ALA A 966 -13.49 38.64 -19.62
C ALA A 966 -13.41 39.56 -20.86
N ASN A 967 -13.69 39.03 -22.07
CA ASN A 967 -13.82 39.86 -23.27
C ASN A 967 -15.10 40.73 -23.23
N ASP A 968 -16.10 40.35 -22.44
CA ASP A 968 -17.24 41.23 -22.13
C ASP A 968 -16.82 42.17 -20.98
N PRO A 969 -16.82 43.50 -21.18
CA PRO A 969 -16.37 44.46 -20.15
C PRO A 969 -17.24 44.48 -18.89
N THR A 970 -18.42 43.84 -18.93
CA THR A 970 -19.30 43.69 -17.76
C THR A 970 -18.96 42.45 -16.90
N ILE A 971 -18.02 41.60 -17.34
CA ILE A 971 -17.60 40.38 -16.65
C ILE A 971 -16.14 40.48 -16.22
N ARG A 972 -15.87 40.28 -14.93
CA ARG A 972 -14.52 40.22 -14.35
C ARG A 972 -14.17 38.79 -13.97
N VAL A 973 -13.15 38.21 -14.60
CA VAL A 973 -12.60 36.89 -14.22
C VAL A 973 -11.33 37.11 -13.40
N THR A 974 -11.33 36.74 -12.12
CA THR A 974 -10.25 37.10 -11.19
C THR A 974 -9.12 36.07 -11.09
N GLY A 975 -9.38 34.81 -11.48
CA GLY A 975 -8.47 33.70 -11.17
C GLY A 975 -8.51 33.30 -9.69
N PHE A 976 -7.41 32.72 -9.19
CA PHE A 976 -7.30 32.31 -7.78
C PHE A 976 -7.34 33.52 -6.85
N VAL A 977 -8.20 33.45 -5.83
CA VAL A 977 -8.38 34.49 -4.81
C VAL A 977 -8.06 33.89 -3.46
N ALA A 978 -7.01 34.39 -2.81
CA ALA A 978 -6.54 33.87 -1.52
C ALA A 978 -7.56 34.09 -0.38
N ASP A 979 -8.28 35.22 -0.40
CA ASP A 979 -9.33 35.55 0.56
C ASP A 979 -10.62 35.99 -0.16
N LEU A 980 -11.67 35.18 -0.04
CA LEU A 980 -12.98 35.44 -0.66
C LEU A 980 -13.85 36.41 0.16
N ARG A 981 -13.51 36.71 1.42
CA ARG A 981 -14.33 37.56 2.30
C ARG A 981 -14.63 38.94 1.71
N PRO A 982 -13.69 39.65 1.04
CA PRO A 982 -14.00 40.92 0.39
C PRO A 982 -15.05 40.77 -0.73
N LEU A 983 -14.93 39.71 -1.56
CA LEU A 983 -15.91 39.44 -2.62
C LEU A 983 -17.29 39.12 -2.06
N TRP A 984 -17.35 38.36 -0.96
CA TRP A 984 -18.59 38.11 -0.24
C TRP A 984 -19.18 39.35 0.40
N ALA A 985 -18.38 40.36 0.77
CA ALA A 985 -18.88 41.61 1.36
C ALA A 985 -19.45 42.58 0.30
N GLU A 986 -18.91 42.53 -0.91
CA GLU A 986 -19.17 43.51 -1.97
C GLU A 986 -20.18 43.06 -3.02
N CYS A 987 -20.61 41.80 -3.02
CA CYS A 987 -21.61 41.32 -3.98
C CYS A 987 -23.06 41.62 -3.55
N ALA A 988 -23.92 41.89 -4.54
CA ALA A 988 -25.38 41.98 -4.36
C ALA A 988 -26.02 40.60 -4.17
N GLY A 989 -25.47 39.56 -4.81
CA GLY A 989 -25.95 38.19 -4.70
C GLY A 989 -24.96 37.18 -5.29
N PHE A 990 -25.14 35.93 -4.90
CA PHE A 990 -24.35 34.80 -5.36
C PHE A 990 -25.14 33.95 -6.35
N ILE A 991 -24.49 33.53 -7.44
CA ILE A 991 -25.07 32.62 -8.43
C ILE A 991 -24.36 31.27 -8.41
N ALA A 992 -25.14 30.20 -8.44
CA ALA A 992 -24.68 28.82 -8.58
C ALA A 992 -25.41 28.12 -9.75
N PRO A 993 -25.08 28.44 -11.01
CA PRO A 993 -25.75 27.94 -12.22
C PRO A 993 -25.34 26.51 -12.59
N ILE A 994 -25.30 25.59 -11.63
CA ILE A 994 -24.73 24.24 -11.80
C ILE A 994 -25.78 23.28 -12.38
N ARG A 995 -25.63 22.86 -13.64
CA ARG A 995 -26.65 22.05 -14.33
C ARG A 995 -26.39 20.54 -14.29
N ARG A 996 -25.23 20.12 -13.80
CA ARG A 996 -24.80 18.72 -13.73
C ARG A 996 -23.82 18.54 -12.56
N GLY A 997 -23.67 17.31 -12.07
CA GLY A 997 -22.77 16.97 -10.96
C GLY A 997 -23.49 16.37 -9.76
N SER A 998 -22.74 15.99 -8.73
CA SER A 998 -23.21 15.41 -7.47
C SER A 998 -22.54 16.10 -6.28
N GLY A 999 -23.03 15.83 -5.06
CA GLY A 999 -22.44 16.32 -3.82
C GLY A 999 -23.01 17.66 -3.33
N THR A 1000 -22.60 18.06 -2.12
CA THR A 1000 -23.04 19.33 -1.50
C THR A 1000 -22.20 20.50 -1.98
N ARG A 1001 -22.82 21.61 -2.38
CA ARG A 1001 -22.12 22.78 -2.93
C ARG A 1001 -21.73 23.72 -1.79
N LEU A 1002 -20.54 23.53 -1.23
CA LEU A 1002 -20.03 24.31 -0.08
C LEU A 1002 -20.07 25.83 -0.31
N LYS A 1003 -19.88 26.30 -1.56
CA LYS A 1003 -19.93 27.73 -1.89
C LYS A 1003 -21.32 28.36 -1.71
N ILE A 1004 -22.39 27.58 -1.80
CA ILE A 1004 -23.73 28.04 -1.43
C ILE A 1004 -23.80 28.29 0.08
N LEU A 1005 -23.26 27.38 0.91
CA LEU A 1005 -23.22 27.56 2.36
C LEU A 1005 -22.35 28.75 2.78
N GLU A 1006 -21.19 28.96 2.13
CA GLU A 1006 -20.35 30.16 2.33
C GLU A 1006 -21.11 31.45 2.01
N ALA A 1007 -21.84 31.48 0.88
CA ALA A 1007 -22.67 32.64 0.49
C ALA A 1007 -23.76 32.92 1.53
N MET A 1008 -24.50 31.88 1.93
CA MET A 1008 -25.57 32.00 2.94
C MET A 1008 -25.02 32.42 4.30
N ALA A 1009 -23.87 31.89 4.72
CA ALA A 1009 -23.20 32.30 5.95
C ALA A 1009 -22.81 33.79 5.90
N ALA A 1010 -22.21 34.24 4.80
CA ALA A 1010 -21.79 35.63 4.64
C ALA A 1010 -22.94 36.63 4.45
N GLY A 1011 -24.19 36.15 4.33
CA GLY A 1011 -25.37 36.99 4.11
C GLY A 1011 -25.57 37.41 2.65
N ALA A 1012 -24.96 36.70 1.70
CA ALA A 1012 -25.20 36.90 0.27
C ALA A 1012 -26.44 36.09 -0.17
N PRO A 1013 -27.50 36.72 -0.71
CA PRO A 1013 -28.65 35.99 -1.23
C PRO A 1013 -28.25 35.13 -2.43
N VAL A 1014 -28.79 33.91 -2.50
CA VAL A 1014 -28.35 32.89 -3.46
C VAL A 1014 -29.39 32.66 -4.55
N ILE A 1015 -28.92 32.51 -5.78
CA ILE A 1015 -29.69 31.96 -6.91
C ILE A 1015 -28.99 30.70 -7.38
N SER A 1016 -29.72 29.60 -7.52
CA SER A 1016 -29.16 28.34 -8.00
C SER A 1016 -30.14 27.62 -8.90
N THR A 1017 -29.62 26.69 -9.70
CA THR A 1017 -30.43 25.64 -10.33
C THR A 1017 -30.90 24.64 -9.29
N THR A 1018 -31.94 23.87 -9.61
CA THR A 1018 -32.42 22.77 -8.76
C THR A 1018 -31.27 21.79 -8.50
N VAL A 1019 -30.54 21.41 -9.55
CA VAL A 1019 -29.36 20.53 -9.48
C VAL A 1019 -28.24 21.12 -8.61
N GLY A 1020 -28.01 22.43 -8.68
CA GLY A 1020 -26.97 23.10 -7.90
C GLY A 1020 -27.24 23.14 -6.40
N SER A 1021 -28.52 23.11 -6.01
CA SER A 1021 -28.96 23.11 -4.61
C SER A 1021 -29.13 21.70 -4.00
N GLU A 1022 -28.97 20.63 -4.78
CA GLU A 1022 -29.10 19.26 -4.28
C GLU A 1022 -28.18 18.98 -3.08
N GLY A 1023 -28.71 18.26 -2.10
CA GLY A 1023 -28.03 17.92 -0.84
C GLY A 1023 -28.20 18.98 0.26
N LEU A 1024 -28.75 20.15 -0.05
CA LEU A 1024 -29.07 21.20 0.93
C LEU A 1024 -30.56 21.17 1.29
N ALA A 1025 -30.88 21.40 2.57
CA ALA A 1025 -32.24 21.45 3.10
C ALA A 1025 -32.82 22.86 2.93
N VAL A 1026 -32.82 23.32 1.69
CA VAL A 1026 -33.19 24.67 1.28
C VAL A 1026 -34.55 24.67 0.60
N GLU A 1027 -35.22 25.83 0.60
CA GLU A 1027 -36.59 25.99 0.10
C GLU A 1027 -36.62 27.23 -0.80
N ASN A 1028 -37.19 27.07 -2.00
CA ASN A 1028 -37.29 28.15 -2.98
C ASN A 1028 -38.16 29.30 -2.45
N GLY A 1029 -37.72 30.55 -2.63
CA GLY A 1029 -38.43 31.75 -2.17
C GLY A 1029 -38.28 32.05 -0.68
N ARG A 1030 -37.72 31.12 0.10
CA ARG A 1030 -37.43 31.28 1.53
C ARG A 1030 -35.93 31.39 1.83
N HIS A 1031 -35.14 30.41 1.39
CA HIS A 1031 -33.70 30.36 1.66
C HIS A 1031 -32.87 30.82 0.46
N LEU A 1032 -33.37 30.59 -0.76
CA LEU A 1032 -32.72 30.95 -2.02
C LEU A 1032 -33.77 31.05 -3.13
N LEU A 1033 -33.38 31.51 -4.32
CA LEU A 1033 -34.20 31.45 -5.53
C LEU A 1033 -33.72 30.30 -6.44
N LEU A 1034 -34.64 29.40 -6.79
CA LEU A 1034 -34.40 28.32 -7.76
C LEU A 1034 -34.87 28.73 -9.14
N ALA A 1035 -34.01 28.51 -10.14
CA ALA A 1035 -34.35 28.64 -11.55
C ALA A 1035 -33.48 27.72 -12.41
N ASP A 1036 -34.10 26.96 -13.33
CA ASP A 1036 -33.40 26.00 -14.18
C ASP A 1036 -33.27 26.46 -15.65
N ASP A 1037 -34.20 27.26 -16.14
CA ASP A 1037 -34.15 27.83 -17.49
C ASP A 1037 -33.57 29.25 -17.50
N PRO A 1038 -33.04 29.72 -18.66
CA PRO A 1038 -32.35 31.00 -18.72
C PRO A 1038 -33.22 32.23 -18.41
N ALA A 1039 -34.51 32.19 -18.76
CA ALA A 1039 -35.40 33.33 -18.56
C ALA A 1039 -35.75 33.50 -17.09
N ASP A 1040 -36.03 32.39 -16.40
CA ASP A 1040 -36.37 32.37 -14.99
C ASP A 1040 -35.15 32.73 -14.14
N PHE A 1041 -33.96 32.26 -14.53
CA PHE A 1041 -32.71 32.60 -13.84
C PHE A 1041 -32.42 34.11 -13.95
N ALA A 1042 -32.61 34.70 -15.14
CA ALA A 1042 -32.45 36.14 -15.33
C ALA A 1042 -33.46 36.94 -14.49
N ARG A 1043 -34.72 36.49 -14.41
CA ARG A 1043 -35.73 37.14 -13.54
C ARG A 1043 -35.35 37.04 -12.07
N ALA A 1044 -34.80 35.91 -11.62
CA ALA A 1044 -34.29 35.76 -10.25
C ALA A 1044 -33.12 36.71 -9.96
N CYS A 1045 -32.18 36.87 -10.90
CA CYS A 1045 -31.10 37.85 -10.82
C CYS A 1045 -31.65 39.27 -10.65
N LEU A 1046 -32.54 39.71 -11.54
CA LEU A 1046 -33.12 41.05 -11.50
C LEU A 1046 -33.92 41.29 -10.22
N ARG A 1047 -34.65 40.28 -9.75
CA ARG A 1047 -35.38 40.34 -8.49
C ARG A 1047 -34.44 40.61 -7.30
N LEU A 1048 -33.29 39.94 -7.22
CA LEU A 1048 -32.31 40.23 -6.15
C LEU A 1048 -31.69 41.63 -6.28
N LEU A 1049 -31.48 42.11 -7.51
CA LEU A 1049 -30.87 43.42 -7.76
C LEU A 1049 -31.84 44.58 -7.47
N HIS A 1050 -33.15 44.38 -7.67
CA HIS A 1050 -34.17 45.43 -7.59
C HIS A 1050 -35.02 45.39 -6.31
N GLU A 1051 -35.14 44.23 -5.65
CA GLU A 1051 -35.92 44.06 -4.40
C GLU A 1051 -35.01 43.83 -3.18
N PRO A 1052 -34.43 44.89 -2.57
CA PRO A 1052 -33.49 44.74 -1.44
C PRO A 1052 -34.13 44.08 -0.20
N GLU A 1053 -35.44 44.27 0.02
CA GLU A 1053 -36.17 43.61 1.10
C GLU A 1053 -36.27 42.09 0.90
N THR A 1054 -36.58 41.65 -0.33
CA THR A 1054 -36.57 40.23 -0.70
C THR A 1054 -35.18 39.64 -0.50
N ALA A 1055 -34.13 40.33 -0.97
CA ALA A 1055 -32.74 39.90 -0.81
C ALA A 1055 -32.34 39.77 0.67
N ALA A 1056 -32.67 40.75 1.51
CA ALA A 1056 -32.38 40.73 2.94
C ALA A 1056 -33.12 39.61 3.67
N ARG A 1057 -34.41 39.38 3.34
CA ARG A 1057 -35.21 38.30 3.91
C ARG A 1057 -34.63 36.92 3.57
N LEU A 1058 -34.28 36.68 2.30
CA LEU A 1058 -33.64 35.44 1.86
C LEU A 1058 -32.32 35.20 2.59
N ALA A 1059 -31.46 36.21 2.67
CA ALA A 1059 -30.18 36.12 3.36
C ALA A 1059 -30.35 35.81 4.87
N GLY A 1060 -31.31 36.44 5.55
CA GLY A 1060 -31.59 36.21 6.96
C GLY A 1060 -32.11 34.79 7.26
N GLU A 1061 -33.07 34.31 6.46
CA GLU A 1061 -33.58 32.93 6.60
C GLU A 1061 -32.50 31.89 6.27
N ALA A 1062 -31.70 32.13 5.23
CA ALA A 1062 -30.59 31.25 4.87
C ALA A 1062 -29.52 31.19 5.97
N ARG A 1063 -29.17 32.32 6.57
CA ARG A 1063 -28.22 32.39 7.70
C ARG A 1063 -28.70 31.55 8.88
N ARG A 1064 -29.97 31.67 9.28
CA ARG A 1064 -30.56 30.86 10.36
C ARG A 1064 -30.49 29.36 10.08
N LEU A 1065 -30.79 28.96 8.84
CA LEU A 1065 -30.65 27.56 8.42
C LEU A 1065 -29.21 27.08 8.53
N VAL A 1066 -28.25 27.91 8.09
CA VAL A 1066 -26.83 27.58 8.17
C VAL A 1066 -26.37 27.43 9.62
N GLU A 1067 -26.65 28.39 10.49
CA GLU A 1067 -26.26 28.34 11.91
C GLU A 1067 -26.85 27.12 12.62
N MET A 1068 -28.09 26.75 12.29
CA MET A 1068 -28.78 25.63 12.92
C MET A 1068 -28.27 24.26 12.44
N LYS A 1069 -27.98 24.11 11.13
CA LYS A 1069 -27.80 22.79 10.50
C LYS A 1069 -26.45 22.58 9.79
N TYR A 1070 -25.83 23.66 9.33
CA TYR A 1070 -24.65 23.62 8.46
C TYR A 1070 -23.42 24.28 9.06
N ASP A 1071 -23.47 24.77 10.30
CA ASP A 1071 -22.31 25.23 11.01
C ASP A 1071 -21.46 24.06 11.51
N TRP A 1072 -20.13 24.15 11.38
CA TRP A 1072 -19.24 23.07 11.79
C TRP A 1072 -19.31 22.74 13.28
N ASP A 1073 -19.56 23.73 14.17
CA ASP A 1073 -19.73 23.50 15.61
C ASP A 1073 -21.02 22.70 15.86
N ALA A 1074 -22.12 23.05 15.17
CA ALA A 1074 -23.40 22.34 15.27
C ALA A 1074 -23.30 20.89 14.78
N ILE A 1075 -22.64 20.66 13.63
CA ILE A 1075 -22.43 19.32 13.05
C ILE A 1075 -21.52 18.48 13.96
N ALA A 1076 -20.43 19.05 14.46
CA ALA A 1076 -19.54 18.34 15.40
C ALA A 1076 -20.27 17.95 16.69
N ALA A 1077 -21.13 18.83 17.24
CA ALA A 1077 -21.94 18.50 18.41
C ALA A 1077 -22.95 17.37 18.14
N GLN A 1078 -23.57 17.35 16.96
CA GLN A 1078 -24.45 16.25 16.55
C GLN A 1078 -23.69 14.93 16.38
N LEU A 1079 -22.52 14.99 15.75
CA LEU A 1079 -21.68 13.81 15.51
C LEU A 1079 -21.14 13.25 16.84
N ALA A 1080 -20.75 14.10 17.78
CA ALA A 1080 -20.36 13.70 19.13
C ALA A 1080 -21.47 12.92 19.86
N ARG A 1081 -22.73 13.39 19.78
CA ARG A 1081 -23.88 12.65 20.34
C ARG A 1081 -24.09 11.31 19.64
N THR A 1082 -23.98 11.31 18.31
CA THR A 1082 -24.14 10.12 17.47
C THR A 1082 -23.09 9.04 17.79
N TRP A 1083 -21.84 9.43 18.01
CA TRP A 1083 -20.78 8.51 18.44
C TRP A 1083 -21.05 7.93 19.82
N ARG A 1084 -21.48 8.76 20.79
CA ARG A 1084 -21.83 8.27 22.14
C ARG A 1084 -22.98 7.27 22.11
N GLU A 1085 -24.06 7.58 21.38
CA GLU A 1085 -25.18 6.65 21.18
C GLU A 1085 -24.75 5.33 20.54
N ALA A 1086 -23.79 5.34 19.62
CA ALA A 1086 -23.28 4.13 18.99
C ALA A 1086 -22.47 3.26 19.97
N ILE A 1087 -21.69 3.91 20.86
CA ILE A 1087 -20.84 3.25 21.86
C ILE A 1087 -21.68 2.60 22.96
N GLY A 1088 -22.80 3.21 23.34
CA GLY A 1088 -23.69 2.77 24.42
C GLY A 1088 -23.52 3.62 25.66
#